data_AF-A0A8S1X929-F1
#
_entry.id   AF-A0A8S1X929-F1
#
_cell.length_a   1.000
_cell.length_b   1.000
_cell.length_c   1.000
_cell.angle_alpha   90.00
_cell.angle_beta   90.00
_cell.angle_gamma   90.00
#
_symmetry.space_group_name_H-M   'P 1'
#
loop_
_entity.id
_entity.type
_entity.pdbx_description
1 polymer ?
#
loop_
_entity_poly.entity_id
_entity_poly.type
_entity_poly.pdbx_seq_one_letter_code
_entity_poly.pdbx_strand_id
1 'polypeptide(L)'
;MIQKCKQGLKLIDIFGQTINLSFRQEEQYKTSIGGFLSICMIATIISFFYSNIINFFAKLNVTSTSEFKFANNPDNLILDKSHFMFAVQIEQDNFTTNPFFNITVEQRHYHRFPNGTQYRYPNILIDLVPCKVEHFAHLFDQYSVNFTDQFEEQNLGNFLCPNLNFIHSQNMTVGGVWASTDYYFLKFSVTNCINSSSSNLTWKPTCKTTDEIKNTLNSQGSFRFQVFTTNFLINPNRPQDYVQPFLATDQFYTFVPDKMFVQSDIFFRTKKVTTDQGILMYPDKQNETFAFRDYGDQREQFEISRITPNYYGAFYFQRSPYSYQINRKFLRLDELLSYLGGFTQFMIVVVGILVRFYNRQHLIVSIANDLYEFDMGLNRANTQMNFNSLLEKKERVREIGKQKTQRNQQTLPKIQIMNTFQNKPEMLQNTTSAKDNSQRIENKLSIEFVDPKIQRVQGRLSVLKVKAFEYFDDFREFIKKKYIIGLGFRVILSSIFPIESIKNDDCRVLKRAIDQVNKELDIEYIIKQLHELTKLKKILFSEEQITLFNFSRKPKIALIQEGKKRRSTKFIVNGSISPEEQGLLRQFNDLVTSYQKIMGLDSQNQTQEQIRFNQRLIILLGTELMNVLEKEITQQQHLDSENNEIIKEEENLISGGEIESKE
;
A
#
# COMPACT_ATOMS: atom_id res chain seq x y z
N MET A 1 18.70 -22.06 -9.20
CA MET A 1 17.82 -21.49 -8.15
C MET A 1 16.73 -20.58 -8.73
N ILE A 2 17.08 -19.58 -9.55
CA ILE A 2 16.12 -18.60 -10.13
C ILE A 2 15.00 -19.25 -10.97
N GLN A 3 15.30 -20.30 -11.75
CA GLN A 3 14.27 -21.00 -12.55
C GLN A 3 13.25 -21.74 -11.66
N LYS A 4 13.70 -22.39 -10.59
CA LYS A 4 12.80 -23.04 -9.61
C LYS A 4 11.92 -22.01 -8.90
N CYS A 5 12.47 -20.84 -8.57
CA CYS A 5 11.69 -19.73 -8.00
C CYS A 5 10.62 -19.20 -8.97
N LYS A 6 10.97 -19.03 -10.26
CA LYS A 6 10.00 -18.63 -11.30
C LYS A 6 8.87 -19.66 -11.49
N GLN A 7 9.18 -20.95 -11.42
CA GLN A 7 8.17 -22.02 -11.49
C GLN A 7 7.26 -22.01 -10.25
N GLY A 8 7.82 -21.83 -9.05
CA GLY A 8 7.05 -21.69 -7.83
C GLY A 8 6.08 -20.50 -7.86
N LEU A 9 6.55 -19.34 -8.35
CA LEU A 9 5.70 -18.15 -8.50
C LEU A 9 4.53 -18.40 -9.47
N LYS A 10 4.75 -19.12 -10.57
CA LYS A 10 3.66 -19.45 -11.51
C LYS A 10 2.56 -20.28 -10.87
N LEU A 11 2.88 -21.17 -9.94
CA LEU A 11 1.86 -22.01 -9.27
C LEU A 11 0.93 -21.19 -8.35
N ILE A 12 1.47 -20.12 -7.75
CA ILE A 12 0.76 -19.24 -6.80
C ILE A 12 -0.10 -18.18 -7.52
N ASP A 13 -0.04 -18.09 -8.85
CA ASP A 13 -0.91 -17.18 -9.62
C ASP A 13 -2.38 -17.62 -9.50
N ILE A 14 -3.16 -16.83 -8.74
CA ILE A 14 -4.61 -17.02 -8.51
C ILE A 14 -5.41 -16.50 -9.72
N PHE A 15 -4.83 -15.61 -10.53
CA PHE A 15 -5.51 -14.91 -11.62
C PHE A 15 -5.13 -15.47 -13.00
N GLY A 16 -4.92 -16.79 -13.07
CA GLY A 16 -4.62 -17.48 -14.32
C GLY A 16 -5.65 -17.19 -15.41
N GLN A 17 -5.18 -16.93 -16.63
CA GLN A 17 -6.06 -16.66 -17.77
C GLN A 17 -6.47 -17.98 -18.41
N THR A 18 -7.76 -18.28 -18.45
CA THR A 18 -8.27 -19.46 -19.14
C THR A 18 -7.99 -19.37 -20.64
N ILE A 19 -7.62 -20.49 -21.25
CA ILE A 19 -7.33 -20.61 -22.67
C ILE A 19 -8.35 -21.57 -23.29
N ASN A 20 -9.10 -21.13 -24.31
CA ASN A 20 -10.15 -21.95 -24.93
C ASN A 20 -9.57 -23.13 -25.74
N LEU A 21 -8.34 -22.99 -26.25
CA LEU A 21 -7.57 -24.05 -26.89
C LEU A 21 -6.36 -24.33 -26.01
N SER A 22 -6.16 -25.58 -25.59
CA SER A 22 -5.05 -25.93 -24.70
C SER A 22 -3.71 -25.50 -25.31
N PHE A 23 -3.06 -24.51 -24.71
CA PHE A 23 -1.73 -24.08 -25.13
C PHE A 23 -0.72 -24.86 -24.29
N ARG A 24 0.10 -25.71 -24.93
CA ARG A 24 1.07 -26.59 -24.25
C ARG A 24 0.43 -27.54 -23.22
N GLN A 25 -0.79 -28.00 -23.49
CA GLN A 25 -1.57 -28.89 -22.60
C GLN A 25 -1.97 -28.25 -21.24
N GLU A 26 -1.85 -26.93 -21.09
CA GLU A 26 -2.34 -26.20 -19.93
C GLU A 26 -3.68 -25.51 -20.26
N GLU A 27 -4.67 -25.63 -19.36
CA GLU A 27 -5.98 -24.97 -19.49
C GLU A 27 -5.95 -23.50 -19.03
N GLN A 28 -4.97 -23.15 -18.20
CA GLN A 28 -4.80 -21.81 -17.65
C GLN A 28 -3.36 -21.31 -17.86
N TYR A 29 -3.24 -20.14 -18.48
CA TYR A 29 -1.97 -19.46 -18.60
C TYR A 29 -1.64 -18.70 -17.32
N LYS A 30 -0.60 -19.14 -16.61
CA LYS A 30 -0.10 -18.51 -15.38
C LYS A 30 1.24 -17.83 -15.59
N THR A 31 1.42 -16.66 -15.00
CA THR A 31 2.68 -15.89 -15.13
C THR A 31 3.39 -15.73 -13.79
N SER A 32 4.72 -15.61 -13.83
CA SER A 32 5.50 -15.34 -12.61
C SER A 32 5.20 -13.96 -12.02
N ILE A 33 4.77 -13.00 -12.84
CA ILE A 33 4.35 -11.66 -12.40
C ILE A 33 2.97 -11.71 -11.74
N GLY A 34 2.02 -12.48 -12.29
CA GLY A 34 0.73 -12.74 -11.63
C GLY A 34 0.90 -13.43 -10.27
N GLY A 35 1.82 -14.39 -10.19
CA GLY A 35 2.22 -15.02 -8.92
C GLY A 35 2.80 -14.04 -7.90
N PHE A 36 3.73 -13.18 -8.32
CA PHE A 36 4.29 -12.14 -7.46
C PHE A 36 3.21 -11.17 -6.95
N LEU A 37 2.33 -10.70 -7.83
CA LEU A 37 1.22 -9.81 -7.45
C LEU A 37 0.22 -10.51 -6.51
N SER A 38 -0.02 -11.80 -6.70
CA SER A 38 -0.86 -12.61 -5.79
C SER A 38 -0.25 -12.69 -4.39
N ILE A 39 1.08 -12.90 -4.28
CA ILE A 39 1.79 -12.88 -2.99
C ILE A 39 1.71 -11.50 -2.33
N CYS A 40 1.96 -10.43 -3.09
CA CYS A 40 1.84 -9.06 -2.58
C CYS A 40 0.43 -8.78 -2.05
N MET A 41 -0.61 -9.20 -2.79
CA MET A 41 -2.00 -9.06 -2.34
C MET A 41 -2.25 -9.82 -1.04
N ILE A 42 -1.90 -11.10 -0.97
CA ILE A 42 -2.08 -11.91 0.23
C ILE A 42 -1.35 -11.27 1.42
N ALA A 43 -0.12 -10.80 1.22
CA ALA A 43 0.63 -10.09 2.27
C ALA A 43 -0.07 -8.81 2.71
N THR A 44 -0.61 -7.99 1.79
CA THR A 44 -1.37 -6.78 2.14
C THR A 44 -2.66 -7.10 2.89
N ILE A 45 -3.38 -8.14 2.49
CA ILE A 45 -4.60 -8.59 3.17
C ILE A 45 -4.25 -9.07 4.59
N ILE A 46 -3.22 -9.91 4.75
CA ILE A 46 -2.79 -10.40 6.07
C ILE A 46 -2.36 -9.23 6.96
N SER A 47 -1.57 -8.29 6.44
CA SER A 47 -1.14 -7.11 7.20
C SER A 47 -2.32 -6.23 7.63
N PHE A 48 -3.29 -6.01 6.74
CA PHE A 48 -4.50 -5.27 7.04
C PHE A 48 -5.38 -5.99 8.08
N PHE A 49 -5.57 -7.30 7.95
CA PHE A 49 -6.32 -8.11 8.91
C PHE A 49 -5.65 -8.07 10.29
N TYR A 50 -4.33 -8.26 10.34
CA TYR A 50 -3.56 -8.23 11.59
C TYR A 50 -3.74 -6.89 12.32
N SER A 51 -3.60 -5.76 11.62
CA SER A 51 -3.78 -4.43 12.22
C SER A 51 -5.20 -4.22 12.74
N ASN A 52 -6.23 -4.57 11.96
CA ASN A 52 -7.62 -4.37 12.37
C ASN A 52 -8.03 -5.29 13.53
N ILE A 53 -7.54 -6.53 13.57
CA ILE A 53 -7.80 -7.48 14.66
C ILE A 53 -7.18 -6.98 15.97
N ILE A 54 -5.95 -6.45 15.94
CA ILE A 54 -5.34 -5.84 17.12
C ILE A 54 -6.16 -4.63 17.60
N ASN A 55 -6.53 -3.73 16.69
CA ASN A 55 -7.34 -2.56 17.04
C ASN A 55 -8.70 -2.93 17.62
N PHE A 56 -9.29 -4.02 17.12
CA PHE A 56 -10.55 -4.57 17.60
C PHE A 56 -10.42 -5.10 19.04
N PHE A 57 -9.43 -5.95 19.33
CA PHE A 57 -9.20 -6.45 20.69
C PHE A 57 -8.78 -5.35 21.66
N ALA A 58 -8.08 -4.33 21.18
CA ALA A 58 -7.73 -3.14 21.95
C ALA A 58 -8.91 -2.16 22.15
N LYS A 59 -10.10 -2.44 21.60
CA LYS A 59 -11.32 -1.61 21.70
C LYS A 59 -11.10 -0.13 21.33
N LEU A 60 -10.26 0.14 20.32
CA LEU A 60 -9.89 1.51 19.96
C LEU A 60 -10.98 2.22 19.14
N ASN A 61 -11.77 1.47 18.38
CA ASN A 61 -12.80 2.02 17.51
C ASN A 61 -14.14 2.08 18.24
N VAL A 62 -14.55 3.30 18.60
CA VAL A 62 -15.85 3.61 19.19
C VAL A 62 -16.65 4.47 18.24
N THR A 63 -17.93 4.13 18.10
CA THR A 63 -18.90 4.99 17.41
C THR A 63 -19.95 5.45 18.41
N SER A 64 -20.38 6.71 18.29
CA SER A 64 -21.38 7.28 19.18
C SER A 64 -22.46 8.01 18.41
N THR A 65 -23.67 7.99 18.97
CA THR A 65 -24.83 8.73 18.48
C THR A 65 -25.41 9.50 19.65
N SER A 66 -25.77 10.77 19.43
CA SER A 66 -26.33 11.64 20.45
C SER A 66 -27.71 12.12 20.00
N GLU A 67 -28.69 12.03 20.89
CA GLU A 67 -30.07 12.44 20.65
C GLU A 67 -30.48 13.43 21.74
N PHE A 68 -31.06 14.56 21.33
CA PHE A 68 -31.60 15.57 22.24
C PHE A 68 -33.10 15.35 22.42
N LYS A 69 -33.54 15.11 23.66
CA LYS A 69 -34.92 14.77 24.00
C LYS A 69 -35.55 15.81 24.91
N PHE A 70 -36.80 16.16 24.60
CA PHE A 70 -37.67 16.98 25.44
C PHE A 70 -38.75 16.11 26.09
N ALA A 71 -38.97 16.30 27.38
CA ALA A 71 -40.04 15.65 28.13
C ALA A 71 -40.87 16.69 28.89
N ASN A 72 -42.19 16.64 28.72
CA ASN A 72 -43.12 17.50 29.47
C ASN A 72 -43.08 17.23 30.98
N ASN A 73 -42.80 15.97 31.37
CA ASN A 73 -42.62 15.57 32.75
C ASN A 73 -41.28 14.83 32.86
N PRO A 74 -40.16 15.55 33.08
CA PRO A 74 -38.85 14.92 33.14
C PRO A 74 -38.70 14.05 34.40
N ASP A 75 -38.07 12.89 34.23
CA ASP A 75 -37.75 11.96 35.32
C ASP A 75 -36.95 12.66 36.45
N ASN A 76 -37.06 12.09 37.66
CA ASN A 76 -36.27 12.51 38.81
C ASN A 76 -34.77 12.26 38.56
N LEU A 77 -33.98 13.31 38.74
CA LEU A 77 -32.53 13.28 38.78
C LEU A 77 -32.08 13.27 40.25
N ILE A 78 -31.44 12.17 40.64
CA ILE A 78 -30.83 12.03 41.96
C ILE A 78 -29.45 12.68 41.91
N LEU A 79 -29.25 13.68 42.76
CA LEU A 79 -28.00 14.40 42.95
C LEU A 79 -27.22 13.72 44.09
N ASP A 80 -26.66 12.56 43.78
CA ASP A 80 -25.88 11.73 44.73
C ASP A 80 -24.42 12.18 44.80
N LYS A 81 -23.75 11.90 45.93
CA LYS A 81 -22.33 12.20 46.19
C LYS A 81 -21.36 11.63 45.16
N SER A 82 -21.76 10.57 44.45
CA SER A 82 -20.96 9.91 43.41
C SER A 82 -20.91 10.71 42.11
N HIS A 83 -21.96 11.48 41.80
CA HIS A 83 -22.11 12.15 40.50
C HIS A 83 -22.49 13.62 40.62
N PHE A 84 -22.59 14.18 41.82
CA PHE A 84 -22.89 15.60 42.03
C PHE A 84 -22.41 16.10 43.39
N MET A 85 -21.75 17.26 43.38
CA MET A 85 -21.43 18.02 44.57
C MET A 85 -21.55 19.52 44.25
N PHE A 86 -21.90 20.31 45.26
CA PHE A 86 -21.88 21.76 45.16
C PHE A 86 -21.20 22.40 46.38
N ALA A 87 -20.64 23.57 46.16
CA ALA A 87 -20.12 24.46 47.20
C ALA A 87 -20.77 25.84 47.03
N VAL A 88 -21.23 26.44 48.13
CA VAL A 88 -21.84 27.77 48.11
C VAL A 88 -21.16 28.70 49.10
N GLN A 89 -21.00 29.96 48.71
CA GLN A 89 -20.53 31.01 49.62
C GLN A 89 -21.14 32.35 49.27
N ILE A 90 -21.03 33.29 50.19
CA ILE A 90 -21.17 34.71 49.89
C ILE A 90 -19.77 35.30 49.90
N GLU A 91 -19.43 36.07 48.86
CA GLU A 91 -18.10 36.66 48.66
C GLU A 91 -17.78 37.61 49.82
N GLN A 92 -17.02 37.13 50.79
CA GLN A 92 -16.51 37.86 51.94
C GLN A 92 -15.36 37.10 52.61
N ASP A 93 -14.55 37.81 53.39
CA ASP A 93 -13.51 37.20 54.20
C ASP A 93 -14.11 36.34 55.32
N ASN A 94 -13.56 35.14 55.52
CA ASN A 94 -13.92 34.21 56.59
C ASN A 94 -15.44 33.93 56.67
N PHE A 95 -16.06 33.61 55.53
CA PHE A 95 -17.49 33.31 55.43
C PHE A 95 -17.91 32.15 56.33
N THR A 96 -17.08 31.12 56.45
CA THR A 96 -17.41 29.92 57.24
C THR A 96 -17.44 30.17 58.74
N THR A 97 -16.70 31.16 59.25
CA THR A 97 -16.59 31.43 60.70
C THR A 97 -17.35 32.69 61.10
N ASN A 98 -17.17 33.79 60.37
CA ASN A 98 -17.74 35.12 60.68
C ASN A 98 -18.54 35.72 59.51
N PRO A 99 -19.68 35.11 59.11
CA PRO A 99 -20.52 35.58 58.02
C PRO A 99 -21.37 36.81 58.37
N PHE A 100 -21.64 37.63 57.35
CA PHE A 100 -22.67 38.67 57.38
C PHE A 100 -24.08 38.09 57.15
N PHE A 101 -24.17 37.02 56.37
CA PHE A 101 -25.42 36.42 55.90
C PHE A 101 -25.42 34.91 56.08
N ASN A 102 -26.60 34.33 56.26
CA ASN A 102 -26.81 32.89 56.33
C ASN A 102 -27.30 32.35 54.98
N ILE A 103 -26.86 31.14 54.62
CA ILE A 103 -27.37 30.38 53.48
C ILE A 103 -28.13 29.19 54.02
N THR A 104 -29.41 29.09 53.68
CA THR A 104 -30.25 27.95 54.03
C THR A 104 -30.64 27.19 52.76
N VAL A 105 -30.54 25.85 52.82
CA VAL A 105 -30.86 24.97 51.69
C VAL A 105 -32.01 24.07 52.08
N GLU A 106 -33.07 24.09 51.28
CA GLU A 106 -34.28 23.31 51.48
C GLU A 106 -34.56 22.44 50.25
N GLN A 107 -34.78 21.14 50.47
CA GLN A 107 -35.44 20.29 49.48
C GLN A 107 -36.96 20.50 49.59
N ARG A 108 -37.59 20.80 48.46
CA ARG A 108 -39.04 21.00 48.36
C ARG A 108 -39.65 20.00 47.39
N HIS A 109 -40.88 19.57 47.70
CA HIS A 109 -41.67 18.68 46.86
C HIS A 109 -43.11 19.21 46.79
N TYR A 110 -43.54 19.49 45.57
CA TYR A 110 -44.91 19.89 45.27
C TYR A 110 -45.60 18.79 44.47
N HIS A 111 -46.79 18.40 44.91
CA HIS A 111 -47.63 17.43 44.21
C HIS A 111 -48.88 18.12 43.66
N ARG A 112 -49.12 17.98 42.35
CA ARG A 112 -50.28 18.54 41.68
C ARG A 112 -51.28 17.43 41.37
N PHE A 113 -52.46 17.57 41.95
CA PHE A 113 -53.57 16.67 41.69
C PHE A 113 -54.20 16.95 40.31
N PRO A 114 -54.90 15.96 39.70
CA PRO A 114 -55.55 16.13 38.39
C PRO A 114 -56.57 17.29 38.32
N ASN A 115 -57.10 17.72 39.46
CA ASN A 115 -58.01 18.86 39.58
C ASN A 115 -57.30 20.24 39.49
N GLY A 116 -55.97 20.26 39.35
CA GLY A 116 -55.16 21.49 39.30
C GLY A 116 -54.73 22.04 40.66
N THR A 117 -55.20 21.48 41.78
CA THR A 117 -54.75 21.87 43.12
C THR A 117 -53.35 21.34 43.42
N GLN A 118 -52.55 22.12 44.15
CA GLN A 118 -51.16 21.80 44.45
C GLN A 118 -50.97 21.66 45.95
N TYR A 119 -50.57 20.47 46.39
CA TYR A 119 -50.14 20.18 47.75
C TYR A 119 -48.64 20.41 47.90
N ARG A 120 -48.24 21.05 49.00
CA ARG A 120 -46.83 21.35 49.30
C ARG A 120 -46.41 20.49 50.49
N TYR A 121 -45.49 19.56 50.27
CA TYR A 121 -44.93 18.78 51.36
C TYR A 121 -44.06 19.66 52.27
N PRO A 122 -43.88 19.27 53.54
CA PRO A 122 -42.97 19.96 54.46
C PRO A 122 -41.56 20.08 53.87
N ASN A 123 -40.94 21.24 54.08
CA ASN A 123 -39.56 21.49 53.61
C ASN A 123 -38.59 20.62 54.40
N ILE A 124 -37.65 19.98 53.70
CA ILE A 124 -36.57 19.22 54.32
C ILE A 124 -35.30 20.07 54.25
N LEU A 125 -34.71 20.39 55.41
CA LEU A 125 -33.46 21.16 55.47
C LEU A 125 -32.26 20.27 55.11
N ILE A 126 -31.37 20.82 54.29
CA ILE A 126 -30.10 20.20 53.92
C ILE A 126 -29.01 20.81 54.81
N ASP A 127 -28.34 19.96 55.60
CA ASP A 127 -27.28 20.40 56.50
C ASP A 127 -26.01 20.72 55.70
N LEU A 128 -25.43 21.89 55.97
CA LEU A 128 -24.23 22.39 55.34
C LEU A 128 -23.08 22.44 56.34
N VAL A 129 -21.86 22.20 55.87
CA VAL A 129 -20.61 22.26 56.64
C VAL A 129 -19.53 22.94 55.81
N PRO A 130 -18.48 23.51 56.44
CA PRO A 130 -17.31 23.99 55.71
C PRO A 130 -16.76 22.89 54.81
N CYS A 131 -16.52 23.22 53.54
CA CYS A 131 -16.04 22.26 52.55
C CYS A 131 -14.65 21.72 52.95
N LYS A 132 -14.47 20.43 52.71
CA LYS A 132 -13.19 19.71 52.84
C LYS A 132 -12.88 19.01 51.53
N VAL A 133 -11.60 18.72 51.28
CA VAL A 133 -11.14 17.97 50.10
C VAL A 133 -11.93 16.67 49.90
N GLU A 134 -12.25 15.95 50.98
CA GLU A 134 -13.03 14.71 50.99
C GLU A 134 -14.41 14.81 50.30
N HIS A 135 -15.04 15.99 50.28
CA HIS A 135 -16.35 16.18 49.64
C HIS A 135 -16.28 16.01 48.13
N PHE A 136 -15.14 16.34 47.52
CA PHE A 136 -14.94 16.26 46.07
C PHE A 136 -14.03 15.09 45.69
N ALA A 137 -13.06 14.71 46.53
CA ALA A 137 -12.07 13.67 46.25
C ALA A 137 -12.70 12.38 45.72
N HIS A 138 -13.71 11.83 46.40
CA HIS A 138 -14.37 10.60 45.97
C HIS A 138 -14.93 10.66 44.54
N LEU A 139 -15.47 11.81 44.12
CA LEU A 139 -16.02 11.99 42.78
C LEU A 139 -14.92 12.10 41.73
N PHE A 140 -13.85 12.84 42.00
CA PHE A 140 -12.76 13.05 41.05
C PHE A 140 -11.79 11.85 40.97
N ASP A 141 -11.58 11.14 42.09
CA ASP A 141 -10.75 9.93 42.17
C ASP A 141 -11.33 8.79 41.32
N GLN A 142 -12.67 8.69 41.20
CA GLN A 142 -13.34 7.74 40.30
C GLN A 142 -12.88 7.90 38.84
N TYR A 143 -12.44 9.10 38.46
CA TYR A 143 -11.94 9.42 37.11
C TYR A 143 -10.43 9.69 37.07
N SER A 144 -9.69 9.28 38.11
CA SER A 144 -8.24 9.45 38.21
C SER A 144 -7.77 10.92 38.12
N VAL A 145 -8.57 11.87 38.59
CA VAL A 145 -8.23 13.30 38.63
C VAL A 145 -7.89 13.70 40.06
N ASN A 146 -6.67 14.22 40.28
CA ASN A 146 -6.31 14.79 41.59
C ASN A 146 -6.94 16.17 41.77
N PHE A 147 -7.85 16.30 42.74
CA PHE A 147 -8.59 17.54 43.01
C PHE A 147 -7.92 18.46 44.05
N THR A 148 -6.86 18.00 44.72
CA THR A 148 -6.24 18.72 45.85
C THR A 148 -5.76 20.12 45.46
N ASP A 149 -5.09 20.25 44.31
CA ASP A 149 -4.55 21.52 43.84
C ASP A 149 -5.67 22.52 43.50
N GLN A 150 -6.74 22.05 42.83
CA GLN A 150 -7.91 22.87 42.50
C GLN A 150 -8.66 23.35 43.75
N PHE A 151 -8.69 22.54 44.81
CA PHE A 151 -9.32 22.90 46.06
C PHE A 151 -8.65 24.11 46.73
N GLU A 152 -7.31 24.12 46.76
CA GLU A 152 -6.52 25.21 47.32
C GLU A 152 -6.54 26.46 46.43
N GLU A 153 -6.39 26.29 45.11
CA GLU A 153 -6.42 27.41 44.16
C GLU A 153 -7.74 28.21 44.20
N GLN A 154 -8.86 27.51 44.40
CA GLN A 154 -10.19 28.12 44.47
C GLN A 154 -10.62 28.53 45.88
N ASN A 155 -9.74 28.36 46.89
CA ASN A 155 -10.02 28.61 48.30
C ASN A 155 -11.35 27.97 48.75
N LEU A 156 -11.59 26.72 48.35
CA LEU A 156 -12.84 26.02 48.64
C LEU A 156 -13.09 25.83 50.14
N GLY A 157 -12.06 25.92 50.98
CA GLY A 157 -12.19 25.90 52.43
C GLY A 157 -13.08 27.01 53.01
N ASN A 158 -13.29 28.11 52.27
CA ASN A 158 -14.21 29.19 52.66
C ASN A 158 -15.67 28.98 52.19
N PHE A 159 -15.95 27.87 51.50
CA PHE A 159 -17.30 27.55 51.04
C PHE A 159 -18.02 26.57 51.99
N LEU A 160 -19.34 26.46 51.82
CA LEU A 160 -20.19 25.48 52.47
C LEU A 160 -20.61 24.39 51.49
N CYS A 161 -20.47 23.14 51.93
CA CYS A 161 -20.83 21.94 51.19
C CYS A 161 -21.88 21.13 51.96
N PRO A 162 -22.68 20.29 51.28
CA PRO A 162 -23.56 19.33 51.95
C PRO A 162 -22.82 18.42 52.92
N ASN A 163 -23.36 18.23 54.12
CA ASN A 163 -22.79 17.32 55.11
C ASN A 163 -22.88 15.86 54.65
N LEU A 164 -21.74 15.22 54.39
CA LEU A 164 -21.67 13.83 53.94
C LEU A 164 -22.26 12.81 54.92
N ASN A 165 -22.38 13.14 56.21
CA ASN A 165 -22.92 12.23 57.23
C ASN A 165 -24.43 12.37 57.43
N PHE A 166 -25.07 13.34 56.76
CA PHE A 166 -26.49 13.62 56.92
C PHE A 166 -27.32 13.00 55.79
N ILE A 167 -28.32 12.19 56.13
CA ILE A 167 -29.07 11.38 55.16
C ILE A 167 -29.75 12.20 54.07
N HIS A 168 -30.29 13.38 54.41
CA HIS A 168 -30.96 14.24 53.44
C HIS A 168 -29.97 14.98 52.54
N SER A 169 -28.74 15.20 53.00
CA SER A 169 -27.67 15.79 52.20
C SER A 169 -27.07 14.79 51.19
N GLN A 170 -27.24 13.48 51.40
CA GLN A 170 -26.79 12.44 50.47
C GLN A 170 -27.78 12.22 49.31
N ASN A 171 -29.09 12.30 49.58
CA ASN A 171 -30.14 11.95 48.63
C ASN A 171 -30.95 13.16 48.17
N MET A 172 -30.25 14.13 47.59
CA MET A 172 -30.90 15.30 47.00
C MET A 172 -31.54 14.93 45.66
N THR A 173 -32.71 15.49 45.38
CA THR A 173 -33.45 15.15 44.15
C THR A 173 -34.01 16.39 43.47
N VAL A 174 -33.85 16.45 42.15
CA VAL A 174 -34.50 17.45 41.31
C VAL A 174 -35.28 16.73 40.22
N GLY A 175 -36.53 17.09 39.98
CA GLY A 175 -37.41 16.28 39.14
C GLY A 175 -38.69 17.02 38.79
N GLY A 176 -39.26 16.69 37.64
CA GLY A 176 -40.41 17.39 37.10
C GLY A 176 -40.13 18.85 36.74
N VAL A 177 -41.13 19.50 36.16
CA VAL A 177 -41.21 20.95 35.95
C VAL A 177 -42.35 21.51 36.80
N TRP A 178 -42.49 22.84 36.89
CA TRP A 178 -43.60 23.46 37.62
C TRP A 178 -45.00 22.94 37.23
N ALA A 179 -45.14 22.45 35.98
CA ALA A 179 -46.38 21.89 35.47
C ALA A 179 -46.59 20.39 35.75
N SER A 180 -45.56 19.68 36.23
CA SER A 180 -45.58 18.25 36.47
C SER A 180 -46.49 17.83 37.63
N THR A 181 -46.84 16.54 37.67
CA THR A 181 -47.54 15.93 38.81
C THR A 181 -46.70 16.02 40.08
N ASP A 182 -45.42 15.71 39.98
CA ASP A 182 -44.45 15.82 41.06
C ASP A 182 -43.33 16.76 40.63
N TYR A 183 -43.06 17.74 41.48
CA TYR A 183 -42.05 18.75 41.24
C TYR A 183 -41.11 18.83 42.44
N TYR A 184 -39.86 18.41 42.22
CA TYR A 184 -38.78 18.37 43.20
C TYR A 184 -37.71 19.40 42.80
N PHE A 185 -37.32 20.23 43.76
CA PHE A 185 -36.28 21.24 43.55
C PHE A 185 -35.57 21.57 44.86
N LEU A 186 -34.32 22.02 44.76
CA LEU A 186 -33.60 22.60 45.90
C LEU A 186 -33.76 24.11 45.88
N LYS A 187 -34.02 24.69 47.05
CA LYS A 187 -34.10 26.13 47.24
C LYS A 187 -32.98 26.59 48.17
N PHE A 188 -32.14 27.47 47.67
CA PHE A 188 -31.14 28.22 48.43
C PHE A 188 -31.75 29.56 48.80
N SER A 189 -31.66 29.94 50.07
CA SER A 189 -32.15 31.24 50.55
C SER A 189 -31.05 31.97 51.30
N VAL A 190 -30.83 33.23 50.93
CA VAL A 190 -29.88 34.12 51.59
C VAL A 190 -30.62 35.03 52.56
N THR A 191 -30.32 34.91 53.84
CA THR A 191 -30.94 35.67 54.93
C THR A 191 -29.91 36.34 55.82
N ASN A 192 -30.35 37.17 56.76
CA ASN A 192 -29.44 37.66 57.81
C ASN A 192 -28.80 36.50 58.57
N CYS A 193 -27.55 36.70 58.98
CA CYS A 193 -26.90 35.80 59.92
C CYS A 193 -27.59 35.88 61.29
N ILE A 194 -27.88 34.72 61.88
CA ILE A 194 -28.44 34.59 63.23
C ILE A 194 -27.52 33.67 64.04
N ASN A 195 -27.06 34.15 65.19
CA ASN A 195 -26.25 33.36 66.12
C ASN A 195 -27.07 32.15 66.58
N SER A 196 -26.77 30.99 66.00
CA SER A 196 -27.61 29.80 66.14
C SER A 196 -27.09 28.92 67.26
N SER A 197 -27.34 29.32 68.51
CA SER A 197 -27.01 28.50 69.69
C SER A 197 -27.95 27.28 69.83
N SER A 198 -29.14 27.33 69.23
CA SER A 198 -30.24 26.37 69.42
C SER A 198 -30.59 25.52 68.18
N SER A 199 -29.90 25.66 67.05
CA SER A 199 -30.20 24.88 65.84
C SER A 199 -29.55 23.49 65.86
N ASN A 200 -30.26 22.49 65.32
CA ASN A 200 -29.75 21.13 65.09
C ASN A 200 -28.77 21.02 63.90
N LEU A 201 -28.42 22.14 63.26
CA LEU A 201 -27.49 22.20 62.13
C LEU A 201 -26.04 22.16 62.62
N THR A 202 -25.15 21.59 61.79
CA THR A 202 -23.74 21.39 62.13
C THR A 202 -22.93 22.68 61.99
N TRP A 203 -23.25 23.50 60.99
CA TRP A 203 -22.62 24.82 60.82
C TRP A 203 -23.23 25.84 61.79
N LYS A 204 -22.38 26.33 62.71
CA LYS A 204 -22.74 27.28 63.77
C LYS A 204 -21.79 28.49 63.72
N PRO A 205 -21.98 29.41 62.77
CA PRO A 205 -21.13 30.59 62.65
C PRO A 205 -21.38 31.60 63.77
N THR A 206 -20.37 32.43 64.05
CA THR A 206 -20.49 33.63 64.88
C THR A 206 -20.73 34.83 63.98
N CYS A 207 -21.96 35.34 63.96
CA CYS A 207 -22.34 36.43 63.07
C CYS A 207 -21.62 37.74 63.40
N LYS A 208 -21.24 38.49 62.36
CA LYS A 208 -20.70 39.85 62.52
C LYS A 208 -21.73 40.83 63.07
N THR A 209 -21.23 41.91 63.68
CA THR A 209 -22.07 42.94 64.30
C THR A 209 -22.87 43.71 63.24
N THR A 210 -24.04 44.22 63.62
CA THR A 210 -24.90 45.00 62.71
C THR A 210 -24.23 46.28 62.20
N ASP A 211 -23.29 46.84 62.96
CA ASP A 211 -22.57 48.06 62.58
C ASP A 211 -21.50 47.76 61.54
N GLU A 212 -20.80 46.62 61.65
CA GLU A 212 -19.90 46.14 60.60
C GLU A 212 -20.64 45.87 59.30
N ILE A 213 -21.80 45.21 59.36
CA ILE A 213 -22.63 44.94 58.18
C ILE A 213 -23.00 46.25 57.46
N LYS A 214 -23.45 47.27 58.22
CA LYS A 214 -23.80 48.58 57.65
C LYS A 214 -22.59 49.31 57.07
N ASN A 215 -21.44 49.27 57.76
CA ASN A 215 -20.21 49.90 57.29
C ASN A 215 -19.71 49.25 55.99
N THR A 216 -19.73 47.92 55.91
CA THR A 216 -19.38 47.18 54.69
C THR A 216 -20.37 47.41 53.57
N LEU A 217 -21.68 47.47 53.87
CA LEU A 217 -22.71 47.79 52.88
C LEU A 217 -22.51 49.20 52.30
N ASN A 218 -22.11 50.17 53.12
CA ASN A 218 -21.83 51.54 52.68
C ASN A 218 -20.54 51.65 51.84
N SER A 219 -19.55 50.78 52.06
CA SER A 219 -18.27 50.82 51.33
C SER A 219 -18.26 49.98 50.06
N GLN A 220 -18.81 48.76 50.10
CA GLN A 220 -18.80 47.81 48.97
C GLN A 220 -20.08 47.87 48.11
N GLY A 221 -21.20 48.30 48.69
CA GLY A 221 -22.47 48.51 47.99
C GLY A 221 -23.25 47.25 47.59
N SER A 222 -22.60 46.12 47.32
CA SER A 222 -23.24 44.87 46.89
C SER A 222 -22.45 43.64 47.33
N PHE A 223 -23.13 42.49 47.43
CA PHE A 223 -22.54 41.20 47.75
C PHE A 223 -22.80 40.19 46.63
N ARG A 224 -21.92 39.19 46.49
CA ARG A 224 -22.09 38.12 45.51
C ARG A 224 -22.33 36.78 46.18
N PHE A 225 -23.40 36.10 45.78
CA PHE A 225 -23.63 34.69 46.08
C PHE A 225 -22.97 33.84 45.00
N GLN A 226 -22.00 33.01 45.38
CA GLN A 226 -21.24 32.15 44.47
C GLN A 226 -21.67 30.70 44.66
N VAL A 227 -21.83 29.99 43.55
CA VAL A 227 -22.21 28.58 43.51
C VAL A 227 -21.23 27.84 42.62
N PHE A 228 -20.46 26.93 43.20
CA PHE A 228 -19.63 26.02 42.44
C PHE A 228 -20.29 24.65 42.40
N THR A 229 -20.35 24.04 41.22
CA THR A 229 -21.00 22.73 41.03
C THR A 229 -20.10 21.82 40.22
N THR A 230 -20.09 20.53 40.53
CA THR A 230 -19.44 19.53 39.66
C THR A 230 -20.22 19.38 38.35
N ASN A 231 -19.51 19.34 37.25
CA ASN A 231 -20.07 19.15 35.90
C ASN A 231 -19.22 18.14 35.12
N PHE A 232 -19.76 17.58 34.04
CA PHE A 232 -19.11 16.50 33.31
C PHE A 232 -18.97 16.82 31.82
N LEU A 233 -17.73 16.77 31.33
CA LEU A 233 -17.43 16.77 29.91
C LEU A 233 -17.41 15.32 29.42
N ILE A 234 -18.37 14.99 28.56
CA ILE A 234 -18.51 13.66 27.98
C ILE A 234 -18.05 13.70 26.52
N ASN A 235 -16.94 13.03 26.21
CA ASN A 235 -16.44 12.82 24.87
C ASN A 235 -16.66 11.36 24.44
N PRO A 236 -17.82 11.04 23.84
CA PRO A 236 -18.23 9.65 23.63
C PRO A 236 -17.41 8.90 22.58
N ASN A 237 -16.60 9.60 21.78
CA ASN A 237 -15.74 9.00 20.75
C ASN A 237 -14.41 8.49 21.30
N ARG A 238 -14.06 8.81 22.55
CA ARG A 238 -12.84 8.27 23.18
C ARG A 238 -13.10 6.84 23.68
N PRO A 239 -12.16 5.90 23.49
CA PRO A 239 -12.30 4.52 23.97
C PRO A 239 -12.13 4.39 25.49
N GLN A 240 -11.27 5.20 26.07
CA GLN A 240 -11.04 5.31 27.51
C GLN A 240 -11.23 6.76 27.96
N ASP A 241 -11.50 6.98 29.24
CA ASP A 241 -11.64 8.32 29.85
C ASP A 241 -12.57 9.26 29.08
N TYR A 242 -13.72 8.71 28.66
CA TYR A 242 -14.73 9.43 27.90
C TYR A 242 -15.51 10.42 28.77
N VAL A 243 -15.39 10.33 30.09
CA VAL A 243 -15.97 11.26 31.07
C VAL A 243 -14.85 11.99 31.76
N GLN A 244 -14.93 13.31 31.79
CA GLN A 244 -14.00 14.16 32.51
C GLN A 244 -14.80 15.07 33.45
N PRO A 245 -14.74 14.87 34.77
CA PRO A 245 -15.36 15.77 35.73
C PRO A 245 -14.57 17.08 35.81
N PHE A 246 -15.26 18.19 36.04
CA PHE A 246 -14.65 19.48 36.34
C PHE A 246 -15.52 20.29 37.30
N LEU A 247 -14.91 21.22 38.03
CA LEU A 247 -15.63 22.16 38.88
C LEU A 247 -16.07 23.37 38.03
N ALA A 248 -17.37 23.61 37.93
CA ALA A 248 -17.91 24.79 37.26
C ALA A 248 -17.94 25.96 38.25
N THR A 249 -17.21 27.03 37.94
CA THR A 249 -17.03 28.23 38.79
C THR A 249 -17.69 29.50 38.22
N ASP A 250 -18.47 29.35 37.15
CA ASP A 250 -19.08 30.43 36.38
C ASP A 250 -20.37 31.03 37.01
N GLN A 251 -20.85 30.50 38.13
CA GLN A 251 -22.12 30.94 38.72
C GLN A 251 -21.91 31.87 39.92
N PHE A 252 -22.22 33.15 39.69
CA PHE A 252 -22.29 34.14 40.75
C PHE A 252 -23.45 35.10 40.52
N TYR A 253 -24.06 35.55 41.61
CA TYR A 253 -25.25 36.40 41.59
C TYR A 253 -25.05 37.57 42.53
N THR A 254 -25.20 38.79 42.01
CA THR A 254 -24.96 40.00 42.79
C THR A 254 -26.27 40.49 43.38
N PHE A 255 -26.36 40.59 44.70
CA PHE A 255 -27.53 41.15 45.40
C PHE A 255 -27.14 42.38 46.21
N VAL A 256 -28.11 43.26 46.45
CA VAL A 256 -27.93 44.46 47.25
C VAL A 256 -28.91 44.40 48.42
N PRO A 257 -28.41 44.18 49.66
CA PRO A 257 -29.25 44.18 50.85
C PRO A 257 -30.17 45.40 50.87
N ASP A 258 -31.45 45.14 51.13
CA ASP A 258 -32.52 46.14 51.27
C ASP A 258 -32.89 46.96 50.04
N LYS A 259 -32.22 46.75 48.90
CA LYS A 259 -32.50 47.48 47.64
C LYS A 259 -32.91 46.56 46.50
N MET A 260 -32.28 45.38 46.39
CA MET A 260 -32.48 44.47 45.27
C MET A 260 -32.51 43.02 45.75
N PHE A 261 -33.65 42.37 45.55
CA PHE A 261 -33.83 40.94 45.73
C PHE A 261 -33.50 40.21 44.43
N VAL A 262 -32.72 39.14 44.52
CA VAL A 262 -32.31 38.34 43.36
C VAL A 262 -32.92 36.95 43.44
N GLN A 263 -33.54 36.53 42.35
CA GLN A 263 -34.01 35.18 42.16
C GLN A 263 -33.38 34.55 40.93
N SER A 264 -32.92 33.30 41.00
CA SER A 264 -32.45 32.58 39.82
C SER A 264 -32.91 31.12 39.81
N ASP A 265 -33.46 30.69 38.67
CA ASP A 265 -33.72 29.28 38.39
C ASP A 265 -32.51 28.69 37.64
N ILE A 266 -31.83 27.72 38.25
CA ILE A 266 -30.66 27.02 37.70
C ILE A 266 -31.09 25.63 37.25
N PHE A 267 -30.97 25.35 35.96
CA PHE A 267 -31.51 24.13 35.36
C PHE A 267 -30.43 23.06 35.17
N PHE A 268 -30.69 21.86 35.69
CA PHE A 268 -29.87 20.67 35.48
C PHE A 268 -30.46 19.78 34.41
N ARG A 269 -29.61 19.42 33.44
CA ARG A 269 -29.91 18.47 32.37
C ARG A 269 -29.34 17.09 32.72
N THR A 270 -29.88 16.05 32.11
CA THR A 270 -29.36 14.67 32.26
C THR A 270 -28.69 14.24 30.96
N LYS A 271 -27.46 13.71 31.05
CA LYS A 271 -26.84 12.90 29.98
C LYS A 271 -26.96 11.43 30.35
N LYS A 272 -27.77 10.67 29.61
CA LYS A 272 -27.89 9.22 29.72
C LYS A 272 -26.91 8.59 28.72
N VAL A 273 -25.82 8.00 29.19
CA VAL A 273 -24.84 7.31 28.35
C VAL A 273 -25.13 5.82 28.40
N THR A 274 -25.44 5.22 27.25
CA THR A 274 -25.58 3.77 27.12
C THR A 274 -24.40 3.24 26.33
N THR A 275 -23.49 2.52 26.98
CA THR A 275 -22.31 1.93 26.35
C THR A 275 -22.56 0.45 26.09
N ASP A 276 -22.53 0.06 24.82
CA ASP A 276 -22.55 -1.34 24.40
C ASP A 276 -21.12 -1.87 24.34
N GLN A 277 -20.72 -2.63 25.36
CA GLN A 277 -19.41 -3.28 25.46
C GLN A 277 -19.35 -4.63 24.72
N GLY A 278 -20.45 -5.07 24.11
CA GLY A 278 -20.55 -6.34 23.40
C GLY A 278 -19.60 -6.41 22.21
N ILE A 279 -18.59 -7.27 22.31
CA ILE A 279 -17.64 -7.57 21.22
C ILE A 279 -18.24 -8.62 20.26
N LEU A 280 -19.01 -9.55 20.83
CA LEU A 280 -19.68 -10.64 20.13
C LEU A 280 -21.06 -10.18 19.61
N MET A 281 -21.83 -11.10 19.02
CA MET A 281 -23.14 -10.81 18.42
C MET A 281 -24.22 -10.34 19.42
N TYR A 282 -23.99 -10.46 20.73
CA TYR A 282 -24.94 -10.08 21.76
C TYR A 282 -24.57 -8.73 22.39
N PRO A 283 -25.52 -7.79 22.50
CA PRO A 283 -25.26 -6.49 23.12
C PRO A 283 -25.06 -6.64 24.63
N ASP A 284 -24.04 -5.97 25.16
CA ASP A 284 -23.79 -5.84 26.60
C ASP A 284 -23.88 -4.36 26.97
N LYS A 285 -25.07 -3.93 27.38
CA LYS A 285 -25.40 -2.52 27.59
C LYS A 285 -25.22 -2.12 29.04
N GLN A 286 -24.36 -1.14 29.26
CA GLN A 286 -24.19 -0.45 30.54
C GLN A 286 -24.76 0.96 30.43
N ASN A 287 -25.55 1.37 31.43
CA ASN A 287 -26.21 2.67 31.45
C ASN A 287 -25.66 3.51 32.59
N GLU A 288 -25.26 4.73 32.28
CA GLU A 288 -24.80 5.73 33.23
C GLU A 288 -25.58 7.04 33.05
N THR A 289 -25.82 7.74 34.15
CA THR A 289 -26.59 8.97 34.18
C THR A 289 -25.80 10.07 34.87
N PHE A 290 -25.59 11.18 34.16
CA PHE A 290 -24.85 12.32 34.67
C PHE A 290 -25.75 13.56 34.75
N ALA A 291 -25.69 14.23 35.90
CA ALA A 291 -26.19 15.58 36.06
C ALA A 291 -25.21 16.54 35.37
N PHE A 292 -25.68 17.38 34.46
CA PHE A 292 -24.81 18.35 33.81
C PHE A 292 -25.56 19.65 33.53
N ARG A 293 -24.80 20.73 33.34
CA ARG A 293 -25.33 22.07 33.05
C ARG A 293 -24.60 22.67 31.85
N ASP A 294 -25.32 23.29 30.93
CA ASP A 294 -24.74 24.10 29.85
C ASP A 294 -24.67 25.59 30.24
N TYR A 295 -23.80 26.33 29.58
CA TYR A 295 -23.79 27.79 29.71
C TYR A 295 -25.13 28.37 29.25
N GLY A 296 -25.78 29.18 30.11
CA GLY A 296 -27.10 29.74 29.84
C GLY A 296 -28.29 28.93 30.37
N ASP A 297 -28.07 27.78 31.04
CA ASP A 297 -29.12 27.05 31.78
C ASP A 297 -29.47 27.74 33.11
N GLN A 298 -29.68 29.05 33.07
CA GLN A 298 -30.13 29.83 34.22
C GLN A 298 -31.08 30.94 33.81
N ARG A 299 -32.06 31.23 34.65
CA ARG A 299 -32.98 32.34 34.48
C ARG A 299 -32.98 33.21 35.72
N GLU A 300 -32.30 34.35 35.61
CA GLU A 300 -32.22 35.34 36.67
C GLU A 300 -33.38 36.35 36.58
N GLN A 301 -33.87 36.78 37.73
CA GLN A 301 -34.95 37.73 37.92
C GLN A 301 -34.58 38.65 39.10
N PHE A 302 -34.91 39.94 38.96
CA PHE A 302 -34.64 40.94 39.98
C PHE A 302 -35.93 41.59 40.42
N GLU A 303 -36.12 41.73 41.72
CA GLU A 303 -37.21 42.52 42.30
C GLU A 303 -36.61 43.71 43.03
N ILE A 304 -37.02 44.91 42.61
CA ILE A 304 -36.57 46.17 43.20
C ILE A 304 -37.61 46.58 44.24
N SER A 305 -37.16 46.81 45.47
CA SER A 305 -37.96 47.11 46.68
C SER A 305 -38.37 45.89 47.52
N ARG A 306 -38.24 46.04 48.85
CA ARG A 306 -38.48 45.00 49.87
C ARG A 306 -39.93 44.48 49.86
N ILE A 307 -40.12 43.18 49.57
CA ILE A 307 -41.36 42.45 49.90
C ILE A 307 -41.24 41.77 51.28
N THR A 308 -40.04 41.29 51.65
CA THR A 308 -39.79 40.60 52.92
C THR A 308 -38.50 41.09 53.59
N PRO A 309 -38.53 41.48 54.89
CA PRO A 309 -37.33 41.88 55.61
C PRO A 309 -36.39 40.69 55.83
N ASN A 310 -35.08 40.94 55.82
CA ASN A 310 -34.02 39.96 56.08
C ASN A 310 -33.93 38.80 55.06
N TYR A 311 -34.45 39.01 53.85
CA TYR A 311 -34.47 38.03 52.76
C TYR A 311 -33.90 38.67 51.49
N TYR A 312 -32.74 38.21 51.03
CA TYR A 312 -31.95 38.94 50.00
C TYR A 312 -31.83 38.21 48.67
N GLY A 313 -31.96 36.89 48.67
CA GLY A 313 -31.96 36.12 47.42
C GLY A 313 -32.52 34.72 47.56
N ALA A 314 -33.05 34.20 46.45
CA ALA A 314 -33.56 32.84 46.33
C ALA A 314 -33.06 32.17 45.05
N PHE A 315 -32.31 31.09 45.17
CA PHE A 315 -31.77 30.36 44.03
C PHE A 315 -32.36 28.95 44.00
N TYR A 316 -32.76 28.46 42.83
CA TYR A 316 -33.49 27.22 42.69
C TYR A 316 -32.73 26.25 41.80
N PHE A 317 -32.33 25.09 42.31
CA PHE A 317 -31.86 24.00 41.44
C PHE A 317 -33.06 23.20 40.96
N GLN A 318 -33.27 23.18 39.64
CA GLN A 318 -34.43 22.57 39.00
C GLN A 318 -34.01 21.57 37.92
N ARG A 319 -34.87 20.62 37.61
CA ARG A 319 -34.67 19.71 36.48
C ARG A 319 -35.13 20.39 35.18
N SER A 320 -34.24 20.44 34.20
CA SER A 320 -34.59 20.87 32.84
C SER A 320 -35.53 19.86 32.16
N PRO A 321 -36.49 20.28 31.32
CA PRO A 321 -37.27 19.34 30.50
C PRO A 321 -36.42 18.68 29.39
N TYR A 322 -35.21 19.19 29.15
CA TYR A 322 -34.30 18.67 28.14
C TYR A 322 -33.34 17.61 28.71
N SER A 323 -32.97 16.65 27.87
CA SER A 323 -32.03 15.57 28.18
C SER A 323 -31.26 15.14 26.93
N TYR A 324 -30.08 14.58 27.14
CA TYR A 324 -29.28 13.98 26.08
C TYR A 324 -29.22 12.47 26.29
N GLN A 325 -29.43 11.72 25.22
CA GLN A 325 -29.19 10.29 25.17
C GLN A 325 -28.01 10.02 24.26
N ILE A 326 -26.95 9.45 24.81
CA ILE A 326 -25.71 9.14 24.11
C ILE A 326 -25.59 7.63 24.03
N ASN A 327 -25.75 7.06 22.84
CA ASN A 327 -25.52 5.64 22.63
C ASN A 327 -24.12 5.44 22.06
N ARG A 328 -23.27 4.73 22.80
CA ARG A 328 -21.88 4.43 22.47
C ARG A 328 -21.78 2.94 22.17
N LYS A 329 -21.20 2.56 21.03
CA LYS A 329 -20.96 1.15 20.67
C LYS A 329 -19.54 0.95 20.19
N PHE A 330 -18.91 -0.13 20.63
CA PHE A 330 -17.64 -0.59 20.07
C PHE A 330 -17.88 -1.32 18.75
N LEU A 331 -16.87 -1.35 17.89
CA LEU A 331 -16.89 -2.17 16.68
C LEU A 331 -17.17 -3.63 17.05
N ARG A 332 -18.16 -4.25 16.40
CA ARG A 332 -18.54 -5.65 16.65
C ARG A 332 -17.85 -6.60 15.67
N LEU A 333 -17.83 -7.89 16.02
CA LEU A 333 -17.20 -8.92 15.19
C LEU A 333 -17.85 -9.07 13.81
N ASP A 334 -19.18 -8.98 13.72
CA ASP A 334 -19.92 -9.04 12.46
C ASP A 334 -19.62 -7.84 11.55
N GLU A 335 -19.60 -6.63 12.12
CA GLU A 335 -19.19 -5.40 11.43
C GLU A 335 -17.73 -5.51 10.94
N LEU A 336 -16.82 -6.03 11.77
CA LEU A 336 -15.42 -6.26 11.40
C LEU A 336 -15.30 -7.27 10.26
N LEU A 337 -15.99 -8.42 10.34
CA LEU A 337 -15.95 -9.46 9.29
C LEU A 337 -16.55 -8.94 7.97
N SER A 338 -17.61 -8.15 8.04
CA SER A 338 -18.19 -7.48 6.86
C SER A 338 -17.19 -6.51 6.21
N TYR A 339 -16.53 -5.68 7.02
CA TYR A 339 -15.51 -4.75 6.57
C TYR A 339 -14.29 -5.45 5.95
N LEU A 340 -13.77 -6.47 6.62
CA LEU A 340 -12.63 -7.27 6.15
C LEU A 340 -12.97 -8.04 4.87
N GLY A 341 -14.16 -8.64 4.80
CA GLY A 341 -14.64 -9.35 3.61
C GLY A 341 -14.81 -8.42 2.41
N GLY A 342 -15.41 -7.24 2.61
CA GLY A 342 -15.56 -6.22 1.57
C GLY A 342 -14.22 -5.74 1.02
N PHE A 343 -13.24 -5.50 1.89
CA PHE A 343 -11.89 -5.12 1.48
C PHE A 343 -11.19 -6.20 0.66
N THR A 344 -11.24 -7.47 1.10
CA THR A 344 -10.65 -8.59 0.35
C THR A 344 -11.28 -8.73 -1.04
N GLN A 345 -12.61 -8.65 -1.15
CA GLN A 345 -13.29 -8.71 -2.44
C GLN A 345 -12.89 -7.56 -3.36
N PHE A 346 -12.80 -6.34 -2.82
CA PHE A 346 -12.32 -5.18 -3.57
C PHE A 346 -10.89 -5.36 -4.10
N MET A 347 -9.96 -5.82 -3.25
CA MET A 347 -8.56 -6.04 -3.65
C MET A 347 -8.43 -7.13 -4.72
N ILE A 348 -9.19 -8.23 -4.58
CA ILE A 348 -9.24 -9.30 -5.59
C ILE A 348 -9.72 -8.76 -6.93
N VAL A 349 -10.75 -7.90 -6.95
CA VAL A 349 -11.27 -7.31 -8.19
C VAL A 349 -10.24 -6.38 -8.84
N VAL A 350 -9.66 -5.44 -8.08
CA VAL A 350 -8.71 -4.46 -8.61
C VAL A 350 -7.46 -5.12 -9.18
N VAL A 351 -6.81 -5.99 -8.40
CA VAL A 351 -5.61 -6.69 -8.86
C VAL A 351 -5.96 -7.73 -9.93
N GLY A 352 -7.11 -8.39 -9.80
CA GLY A 352 -7.57 -9.36 -10.79
C GLY A 352 -7.77 -8.74 -12.17
N ILE A 353 -8.31 -7.53 -12.27
CA ILE A 353 -8.41 -6.79 -13.54
C ILE A 353 -7.02 -6.53 -14.14
N LEU A 354 -6.08 -6.06 -13.31
CA LEU A 354 -4.71 -5.76 -13.75
C LEU A 354 -3.95 -7.02 -14.22
N VAL A 355 -4.00 -8.09 -13.43
CA VAL A 355 -3.32 -9.34 -13.76
C VAL A 355 -3.96 -10.02 -14.96
N ARG A 356 -5.29 -10.02 -15.07
CA ARG A 356 -5.99 -10.57 -16.24
C ARG A 356 -5.58 -9.86 -17.52
N PHE A 357 -5.51 -8.54 -17.49
CA PHE A 357 -5.05 -7.76 -18.64
C PHE A 357 -3.60 -8.09 -19.00
N TYR A 358 -2.72 -8.10 -18.01
CA TYR A 358 -1.31 -8.47 -18.18
C TYR A 358 -1.14 -9.88 -18.75
N ASN A 359 -1.78 -10.88 -18.14
CA ASN A 359 -1.73 -12.28 -18.53
C ASN A 359 -2.23 -12.48 -19.96
N ARG A 360 -3.30 -11.76 -20.38
CA ARG A 360 -3.79 -11.80 -21.76
C ARG A 360 -2.76 -11.28 -22.76
N GLN A 361 -2.17 -10.11 -22.51
CA GLN A 361 -1.14 -9.57 -23.40
C GLN A 361 0.09 -10.47 -23.46
N HIS A 362 0.51 -11.00 -22.31
CA HIS A 362 1.63 -11.93 -22.21
C HIS A 362 1.39 -13.24 -22.96
N LEU A 363 0.17 -13.80 -22.86
CA LEU A 363 -0.23 -14.98 -23.61
C LEU A 363 -0.10 -14.75 -25.12
N ILE A 364 -0.67 -13.66 -25.65
CA ILE A 364 -0.64 -13.39 -27.10
C ILE A 364 0.78 -13.18 -27.60
N VAL A 365 1.62 -12.45 -26.86
CA VAL A 365 3.04 -12.27 -27.23
C VAL A 365 3.81 -13.58 -27.16
N SER A 366 3.52 -14.43 -26.18
CA SER A 366 4.12 -15.77 -26.09
C SER A 366 3.74 -16.62 -27.31
N ILE A 367 2.48 -16.59 -27.74
CA ILE A 367 2.03 -17.28 -28.94
C ILE A 367 2.68 -16.69 -30.20
N ALA A 368 2.76 -15.36 -30.31
CA ALA A 368 3.37 -14.68 -31.44
C ALA A 368 4.86 -15.01 -31.59
N ASN A 369 5.59 -15.07 -30.48
CA ASN A 369 7.00 -15.48 -30.46
C ASN A 369 7.19 -16.96 -30.81
N ASP A 370 6.21 -17.82 -30.50
CA ASP A 370 6.25 -19.23 -30.87
C ASP A 370 5.88 -19.43 -32.36
N LEU A 371 5.00 -18.60 -32.95
CA LEU A 371 4.51 -18.71 -34.33
C LEU A 371 5.36 -17.96 -35.38
N TYR A 372 5.91 -16.78 -35.07
CA TYR A 372 6.53 -15.90 -36.05
C TYR A 372 8.00 -15.59 -35.76
N GLU A 373 8.72 -15.21 -36.81
CA GLU A 373 10.06 -14.62 -36.70
C GLU A 373 9.99 -13.12 -37.02
N PHE A 374 10.64 -12.31 -36.19
CA PHE A 374 10.60 -10.85 -36.30
C PHE A 374 11.92 -10.30 -36.81
N ASP A 375 11.87 -9.48 -37.86
CA ASP A 375 13.05 -8.80 -38.41
C ASP A 375 13.01 -7.31 -38.04
N MET A 376 13.78 -6.93 -37.02
CA MET A 376 13.92 -5.55 -36.53
C MET A 376 15.23 -4.90 -36.99
N GLY A 377 15.87 -5.44 -38.04
CA GLY A 377 17.25 -5.12 -38.42
C GLY A 377 17.55 -3.67 -38.84
N LEU A 378 16.56 -2.88 -39.28
CA LEU A 378 16.85 -1.59 -39.91
C LEU A 378 17.11 -0.43 -38.92
N ASN A 379 16.32 -0.28 -37.86
CA ASN A 379 16.32 0.99 -37.10
C ASN A 379 17.41 1.12 -36.02
N ARG A 380 18.01 0.02 -35.55
CA ARG A 380 19.01 0.08 -34.46
C ARG A 380 20.40 0.58 -34.91
N ALA A 381 20.76 0.43 -36.19
CA ALA A 381 22.03 0.98 -36.68
C ALA A 381 22.02 2.51 -36.75
N ASN A 382 20.86 3.12 -37.04
CA ASN A 382 20.73 4.58 -37.01
C ASN A 382 20.77 5.12 -35.57
N THR A 383 20.23 4.39 -34.59
CA THR A 383 20.31 4.81 -33.18
C THR A 383 21.72 4.63 -32.61
N GLN A 384 22.45 3.60 -33.02
CA GLN A 384 23.84 3.36 -32.59
C GLN A 384 24.83 4.34 -33.26
N MET A 385 24.59 4.74 -34.51
CA MET A 385 25.32 5.85 -35.15
C MET A 385 25.06 7.20 -34.43
N ASN A 386 23.82 7.48 -34.02
CA ASN A 386 23.52 8.68 -33.25
C ASN A 386 24.17 8.67 -31.84
N PHE A 387 24.22 7.52 -31.17
CA PHE A 387 24.85 7.41 -29.85
C PHE A 387 26.37 7.51 -29.92
N ASN A 388 27.00 6.91 -30.94
CA ASN A 388 28.43 7.04 -31.18
C ASN A 388 28.80 8.48 -31.60
N SER A 389 27.98 9.15 -32.41
CA SER A 389 28.20 10.56 -32.77
C SER A 389 28.03 11.52 -31.58
N LEU A 390 27.13 11.20 -30.62
CA LEU A 390 26.97 11.94 -29.37
C LEU A 390 28.13 11.70 -28.39
N LEU A 391 28.70 10.49 -28.34
CA LEU A 391 29.92 10.20 -27.57
C LEU A 391 31.13 10.93 -28.17
N GLU A 392 31.30 10.93 -29.50
CA GLU A 392 32.34 11.70 -30.19
C GLU A 392 32.18 13.22 -29.97
N LYS A 393 30.95 13.72 -29.96
CA LYS A 393 30.66 15.15 -29.69
C LYS A 393 30.95 15.51 -28.23
N LYS A 394 30.77 14.58 -27.29
CA LYS A 394 31.10 14.75 -25.87
C LYS A 394 32.62 14.68 -25.61
N GLU A 395 33.36 13.90 -26.39
CA GLU A 395 34.82 13.86 -26.38
C GLU A 395 35.44 15.12 -26.99
N ARG A 396 34.92 15.63 -28.13
CA ARG A 396 35.36 16.91 -28.71
C ARG A 396 35.09 18.12 -27.81
N VAL A 397 33.99 18.13 -27.06
CA VAL A 397 33.72 19.18 -26.06
C VAL A 397 34.67 19.06 -24.85
N ARG A 398 35.13 17.85 -24.52
CA ARG A 398 36.13 17.63 -23.46
C ARG A 398 37.56 18.03 -23.88
N GLU A 399 37.89 18.00 -25.17
CA GLU A 399 39.17 18.51 -25.68
C GLU A 399 39.17 20.04 -25.87
N ILE A 400 38.07 20.63 -26.34
CA ILE A 400 37.93 22.10 -26.44
C ILE A 400 37.90 22.76 -25.04
N GLY A 401 37.41 22.04 -24.02
CA GLY A 401 37.45 22.48 -22.61
C GLY A 401 38.84 22.46 -21.96
N LYS A 402 39.83 21.77 -22.54
CA LYS A 402 41.21 21.71 -22.00
C LYS A 402 42.17 22.74 -22.60
N GLN A 403 41.81 23.43 -23.70
CA GLN A 403 42.63 24.48 -24.31
C GLN A 403 42.23 25.93 -23.93
N LYS A 404 41.11 26.14 -23.23
CA LYS A 404 40.67 27.48 -22.78
C LYS A 404 41.03 27.87 -21.35
N THR A 405 41.82 27.04 -20.64
CA THR A 405 42.30 27.33 -19.27
C THR A 405 43.79 27.67 -19.25
N GLN A 406 44.25 28.54 -20.16
CA GLN A 406 45.63 29.06 -20.11
C GLN A 406 45.85 30.46 -20.71
N ARG A 407 44.79 31.25 -20.93
CA ARG A 407 44.93 32.65 -21.37
C ARG A 407 43.86 33.52 -20.73
N ASN A 408 44.17 34.03 -19.53
CA ASN A 408 43.82 35.36 -19.02
C ASN A 408 44.03 35.39 -17.49
N GLN A 409 45.27 35.66 -17.10
CA GLN A 409 45.60 36.31 -15.83
C GLN A 409 46.35 37.60 -16.19
N GLN A 410 45.76 38.75 -15.86
CA GLN A 410 46.42 39.94 -15.28
C GLN A 410 45.43 41.12 -15.18
N THR A 411 44.93 41.40 -13.97
CA THR A 411 45.07 42.67 -13.21
C THR A 411 44.31 42.55 -11.86
N LEU A 412 44.96 42.98 -10.78
CA LEU A 412 44.69 42.81 -9.32
C LEU A 412 43.63 43.82 -8.76
N PRO A 413 43.12 43.76 -7.49
CA PRO A 413 43.85 43.36 -6.27
C PRO A 413 43.16 42.59 -5.09
N LYS A 414 44.05 41.88 -4.36
CA LYS A 414 44.21 41.64 -2.90
C LYS A 414 43.00 41.34 -1.99
N ILE A 415 42.99 40.12 -1.44
CA ILE A 415 42.89 39.89 0.01
C ILE A 415 43.95 38.86 0.42
N GLN A 416 44.77 39.22 1.41
CA GLN A 416 45.80 38.39 2.05
C GLN A 416 45.16 37.48 3.11
N ILE A 417 45.55 36.20 3.19
CA ILE A 417 46.00 35.54 4.43
C ILE A 417 47.13 34.55 4.10
N MET A 418 48.19 34.64 4.90
CA MET A 418 49.48 33.89 4.95
C MET A 418 49.28 32.36 5.08
N ASN A 419 49.98 31.52 4.31
CA ASN A 419 51.35 30.97 4.49
C ASN A 419 51.58 30.11 5.75
N THR A 420 51.83 28.81 5.55
CA THR A 420 53.13 28.17 5.92
C THR A 420 53.32 26.83 5.17
N PHE A 421 54.30 26.75 4.26
CA PHE A 421 55.60 26.02 4.38
C PHE A 421 55.48 24.48 4.37
N GLN A 422 56.32 23.65 3.72
CA GLN A 422 57.37 23.77 2.71
C GLN A 422 57.76 22.31 2.30
N ASN A 423 58.10 22.12 1.03
CA ASN A 423 59.16 21.26 0.44
C ASN A 423 59.56 19.88 1.05
N LYS A 424 59.55 18.84 0.17
CA LYS A 424 60.60 17.84 -0.23
C LYS A 424 61.65 17.35 0.81
N PRO A 425 62.40 16.22 0.61
CA PRO A 425 62.31 15.09 -0.36
C PRO A 425 62.59 13.68 0.27
N GLU A 426 62.69 12.65 -0.60
CA GLU A 426 63.41 11.34 -0.55
C GLU A 426 63.99 10.74 0.76
N MET A 427 63.71 9.45 0.99
CA MET A 427 64.66 8.31 1.10
C MET A 427 64.21 7.19 2.07
N LEU A 428 64.36 5.95 1.57
CA LEU A 428 64.78 4.70 2.23
C LEU A 428 64.05 4.08 3.45
N GLN A 429 64.01 2.73 3.36
CA GLN A 429 64.00 1.69 4.40
C GLN A 429 62.67 1.19 5.00
N ASN A 430 62.44 -0.10 4.72
CA ASN A 430 62.12 -1.20 5.65
C ASN A 430 60.82 -1.05 6.48
N THR A 431 59.95 -2.05 6.61
CA THR A 431 60.23 -3.45 6.93
C THR A 431 58.91 -4.23 6.85
N THR A 432 58.98 -5.42 6.24
CA THR A 432 58.36 -6.69 6.66
C THR A 432 56.86 -6.79 6.95
N SER A 433 56.16 -7.59 6.13
CA SER A 433 55.71 -8.97 6.44
C SER A 433 54.40 -9.24 5.67
N ALA A 434 54.43 -10.04 4.59
CA ALA A 434 54.33 -11.52 4.60
C ALA A 434 52.91 -11.97 4.98
N LYS A 435 52.18 -12.81 4.24
CA LYS A 435 52.53 -13.84 3.23
C LYS A 435 51.47 -13.85 2.11
N ASP A 436 51.75 -14.07 0.82
CA ASP A 436 52.40 -15.23 0.17
C ASP A 436 51.57 -16.53 0.30
N ASN A 437 51.39 -17.39 -0.70
CA ASN A 437 51.86 -17.36 -2.08
C ASN A 437 51.12 -18.39 -2.95
N SER A 438 51.41 -18.21 -4.22
CA SER A 438 51.07 -18.88 -5.46
C SER A 438 51.72 -20.26 -5.66
N GLN A 439 51.23 -20.95 -6.71
CA GLN A 439 51.99 -21.70 -7.73
C GLN A 439 52.58 -23.09 -7.37
N ARG A 440 52.21 -24.14 -8.14
CA ARG A 440 52.98 -24.76 -9.28
C ARG A 440 54.01 -25.77 -8.71
N ILE A 441 54.34 -26.96 -9.24
CA ILE A 441 54.68 -27.51 -10.57
C ILE A 441 54.61 -29.08 -10.35
N GLU A 442 54.29 -29.99 -11.28
CA GLU A 442 55.21 -30.70 -12.20
C GLU A 442 54.53 -31.86 -12.98
N ASN A 443 54.80 -31.87 -14.29
CA ASN A 443 55.26 -32.96 -15.18
C ASN A 443 54.70 -34.40 -15.07
N LYS A 444 54.26 -34.96 -16.22
CA LYS A 444 54.98 -36.06 -16.93
C LYS A 444 54.43 -36.42 -18.32
N LEU A 445 55.36 -36.36 -19.27
CA LEU A 445 55.68 -37.16 -20.47
C LEU A 445 54.91 -38.48 -20.76
N SER A 446 54.46 -38.66 -22.01
CA SER A 446 54.89 -39.76 -22.91
C SER A 446 54.46 -39.50 -24.36
N ILE A 447 55.37 -39.86 -25.28
CA ILE A 447 55.31 -39.76 -26.75
C ILE A 447 55.08 -41.18 -27.28
N GLU A 448 54.18 -41.36 -28.24
CA GLU A 448 54.04 -42.62 -28.97
C GLU A 448 54.14 -42.38 -30.50
N PHE A 449 54.98 -43.19 -31.13
CA PHE A 449 55.38 -43.15 -32.53
C PHE A 449 54.26 -43.66 -33.45
N VAL A 450 53.92 -42.93 -34.51
CA VAL A 450 53.06 -43.40 -35.61
C VAL A 450 53.69 -43.02 -36.96
N ASP A 451 53.70 -44.00 -37.88
CA ASP A 451 54.30 -44.03 -39.21
C ASP A 451 54.09 -42.79 -40.12
N PRO A 452 55.13 -42.32 -40.83
CA PRO A 452 55.08 -41.08 -41.62
C PRO A 452 54.39 -41.21 -42.99
N LYS A 453 53.69 -42.31 -43.30
CA LYS A 453 52.94 -42.47 -44.57
C LYS A 453 51.42 -42.28 -44.44
N ILE A 454 50.86 -42.20 -43.23
CA ILE A 454 49.42 -41.93 -42.99
C ILE A 454 49.14 -40.43 -42.77
N GLN A 455 50.19 -39.61 -42.59
CA GLN A 455 50.08 -38.20 -42.22
C GLN A 455 49.62 -37.26 -43.35
N ARG A 456 49.74 -37.65 -44.63
CA ARG A 456 49.20 -36.86 -45.75
C ARG A 456 47.70 -37.07 -45.98
N VAL A 457 47.16 -38.24 -45.65
CA VAL A 457 45.72 -38.53 -45.79
C VAL A 457 44.94 -38.02 -44.58
N GLN A 458 45.48 -38.15 -43.35
CA GLN A 458 44.85 -37.61 -42.14
C GLN A 458 44.92 -36.08 -42.02
N GLY A 459 45.97 -35.46 -42.56
CA GLY A 459 46.06 -33.99 -42.66
C GLY A 459 45.02 -33.38 -43.59
N ARG A 460 44.66 -34.08 -44.69
CA ARG A 460 43.57 -33.65 -45.58
C ARG A 460 42.19 -33.98 -45.01
N LEU A 461 42.00 -35.15 -44.38
CA LEU A 461 40.71 -35.55 -43.78
C LEU A 461 40.31 -34.72 -42.55
N SER A 462 41.30 -34.25 -41.77
CA SER A 462 41.07 -33.32 -40.65
C SER A 462 40.78 -31.89 -41.14
N VAL A 463 41.47 -31.41 -42.18
CA VAL A 463 41.13 -30.14 -42.86
C VAL A 463 39.74 -30.19 -43.50
N LEU A 464 39.31 -31.37 -43.99
CA LEU A 464 37.97 -31.59 -44.53
C LEU A 464 36.88 -31.60 -43.45
N LYS A 465 37.11 -32.27 -42.32
CA LYS A 465 36.19 -32.24 -41.16
C LYS A 465 36.08 -30.84 -40.56
N VAL A 466 37.17 -30.07 -40.50
CA VAL A 466 37.18 -28.71 -39.98
C VAL A 466 36.37 -27.75 -40.87
N LYS A 467 36.38 -27.93 -42.19
CA LYS A 467 35.57 -27.12 -43.13
C LYS A 467 34.09 -27.49 -43.13
N ALA A 468 33.75 -28.79 -43.10
CA ALA A 468 32.35 -29.23 -42.96
C ALA A 468 31.72 -28.73 -41.64
N PHE A 469 32.51 -28.66 -40.57
CA PHE A 469 32.09 -28.06 -39.31
C PHE A 469 31.90 -26.53 -39.38
N GLU A 470 32.67 -25.81 -40.20
CA GLU A 470 32.50 -24.37 -40.42
C GLU A 470 31.14 -24.06 -41.06
N TYR A 471 30.69 -24.85 -42.05
CA TYR A 471 29.37 -24.68 -42.66
C TYR A 471 28.23 -25.16 -41.76
N PHE A 472 28.46 -26.18 -40.93
CA PHE A 472 27.51 -26.57 -39.89
C PHE A 472 27.38 -25.48 -38.82
N ASP A 473 28.47 -24.78 -38.47
CA ASP A 473 28.43 -23.62 -37.59
C ASP A 473 27.72 -22.42 -38.24
N ASP A 474 27.89 -22.18 -39.55
CA ASP A 474 27.11 -21.20 -40.31
C ASP A 474 25.60 -21.55 -40.32
N PHE A 475 25.25 -22.82 -40.48
CA PHE A 475 23.88 -23.33 -40.38
C PHE A 475 23.33 -23.20 -38.94
N ARG A 476 24.17 -23.42 -37.93
CA ARG A 476 23.84 -23.24 -36.52
C ARG A 476 23.63 -21.76 -36.19
N GLU A 477 24.43 -20.85 -36.75
CA GLU A 477 24.23 -19.41 -36.64
C GLU A 477 22.96 -18.97 -37.36
N PHE A 478 22.66 -19.56 -38.52
CA PHE A 478 21.41 -19.37 -39.27
C PHE A 478 20.18 -19.76 -38.44
N ILE A 479 20.24 -20.86 -37.68
CA ILE A 479 19.15 -21.29 -36.77
C ILE A 479 19.09 -20.45 -35.48
N LYS A 480 20.22 -19.94 -34.99
CA LYS A 480 20.30 -19.18 -33.72
C LYS A 480 19.97 -17.68 -33.83
N LYS A 481 19.91 -17.10 -35.04
CA LYS A 481 19.47 -15.71 -35.25
C LYS A 481 17.94 -15.55 -35.06
N LYS A 482 17.47 -15.70 -33.82
CA LYS A 482 16.06 -15.50 -33.44
C LYS A 482 15.90 -14.26 -32.59
N TYR A 483 15.04 -13.35 -33.05
CA TYR A 483 14.64 -12.18 -32.28
C TYR A 483 13.37 -12.49 -31.49
N ILE A 484 13.45 -12.42 -30.16
CA ILE A 484 12.29 -12.61 -29.27
C ILE A 484 11.76 -11.23 -28.91
N ILE A 485 10.48 -10.97 -29.17
CA ILE A 485 9.84 -9.74 -28.71
C ILE A 485 9.65 -9.83 -27.19
N GLY A 486 10.31 -8.92 -26.47
CA GLY A 486 10.06 -8.71 -25.05
C GLY A 486 8.87 -7.79 -24.83
N LEU A 487 8.00 -8.14 -23.87
CA LEU A 487 6.95 -7.25 -23.39
C LEU A 487 7.57 -6.12 -22.56
N GLY A 488 7.80 -4.98 -23.20
CA GLY A 488 8.18 -3.76 -22.51
C GLY A 488 7.00 -3.18 -21.72
N PHE A 489 7.28 -2.58 -20.56
CA PHE A 489 6.27 -1.88 -19.74
C PHE A 489 5.47 -0.84 -20.54
N ARG A 490 6.10 -0.18 -21.52
CA ARG A 490 5.46 0.80 -22.42
C ARG A 490 4.39 0.20 -23.32
N VAL A 491 4.58 -1.03 -23.80
CA VAL A 491 3.59 -1.74 -24.64
C VAL A 491 2.33 -2.01 -23.82
N ILE A 492 2.51 -2.48 -22.58
CA ILE A 492 1.42 -2.74 -21.64
C ILE A 492 0.68 -1.43 -21.35
N LEU A 493 1.41 -0.34 -21.05
CA LEU A 493 0.79 0.96 -20.80
C LEU A 493 -0.02 1.48 -22.00
N SER A 494 0.51 1.36 -23.22
CA SER A 494 -0.16 1.80 -24.45
C SER A 494 -1.46 1.05 -24.74
N SER A 495 -1.57 -0.17 -24.22
CA SER A 495 -2.78 -0.99 -24.37
C SER A 495 -3.83 -0.72 -23.29
N ILE A 496 -3.44 -0.16 -22.14
CA ILE A 496 -4.36 0.23 -21.04
C ILE A 496 -4.85 1.67 -21.23
N PHE A 497 -3.96 2.60 -21.61
CA PHE A 497 -4.27 4.01 -21.80
C PHE A 497 -4.05 4.40 -23.26
N PRO A 498 -5.09 4.84 -24.00
CA PRO A 498 -4.98 5.24 -25.41
C PRO A 498 -4.36 6.65 -25.55
N ILE A 499 -3.18 6.85 -24.96
CA ILE A 499 -2.45 8.12 -25.05
C ILE A 499 -1.52 8.05 -26.27
N GLU A 500 -1.69 8.95 -27.23
CA GLU A 500 -0.93 8.95 -28.49
C GLU A 500 0.58 9.09 -28.29
N SER A 501 1.00 9.76 -27.22
CA SER A 501 2.40 9.99 -26.86
C SER A 501 3.19 8.72 -26.49
N ILE A 502 2.54 7.56 -26.33
CA ILE A 502 3.18 6.29 -25.93
C ILE A 502 3.33 5.32 -27.13
N LYS A 503 2.76 5.66 -28.31
CA LYS A 503 2.82 4.80 -29.50
C LYS A 503 4.22 4.82 -30.12
N ASN A 504 4.92 3.68 -30.03
CA ASN A 504 6.21 3.47 -30.68
C ASN A 504 6.07 2.47 -31.84
N ASP A 505 7.06 2.40 -32.74
CA ASP A 505 7.04 1.46 -33.88
C ASP A 505 6.92 -0.01 -33.44
N ASP A 506 7.51 -0.37 -32.29
CA ASP A 506 7.37 -1.70 -31.67
C ASP A 506 5.91 -2.06 -31.37
N CYS A 507 5.09 -1.07 -31.00
CA CYS A 507 3.66 -1.27 -30.73
C CYS A 507 2.89 -1.54 -32.03
N ARG A 508 3.33 -0.99 -33.17
CA ARG A 508 2.69 -1.23 -34.47
C ARG A 508 3.02 -2.62 -35.01
N VAL A 509 4.27 -3.07 -34.85
CA VAL A 509 4.67 -4.45 -35.19
C VAL A 509 3.91 -5.44 -34.34
N LEU A 510 3.85 -5.19 -33.02
CA LEU A 510 3.15 -6.08 -32.11
C LEU A 510 1.65 -6.11 -32.40
N LYS A 511 1.01 -4.97 -32.69
CA LYS A 511 -0.41 -4.96 -33.05
C LYS A 511 -0.69 -5.77 -34.32
N ARG A 512 0.15 -5.65 -35.35
CA ARG A 512 0.04 -6.48 -36.56
C ARG A 512 0.25 -7.97 -36.27
N ALA A 513 1.22 -8.30 -35.41
CA ALA A 513 1.44 -9.67 -34.97
C ALA A 513 0.23 -10.22 -34.20
N ILE A 514 -0.35 -9.43 -33.29
CA ILE A 514 -1.56 -9.79 -32.54
C ILE A 514 -2.74 -10.02 -33.50
N ASP A 515 -2.95 -9.13 -34.46
CA ASP A 515 -4.04 -9.24 -35.44
C ASP A 515 -3.87 -10.50 -36.32
N GLN A 516 -2.63 -10.81 -36.73
CA GLN A 516 -2.30 -12.00 -37.49
C GLN A 516 -2.48 -13.29 -36.66
N VAL A 517 -1.99 -13.31 -35.41
CA VAL A 517 -2.19 -14.41 -34.45
C VAL A 517 -3.68 -14.67 -34.25
N ASN A 518 -4.49 -13.63 -34.02
CA ASN A 518 -5.93 -13.79 -33.80
C ASN A 518 -6.64 -14.34 -35.03
N LYS A 519 -6.21 -13.95 -36.24
CA LYS A 519 -6.74 -14.48 -37.49
C LYS A 519 -6.37 -15.95 -37.71
N GLU A 520 -5.14 -16.33 -37.36
CA GLU A 520 -4.62 -17.68 -37.55
C GLU A 520 -4.95 -18.64 -36.39
N LEU A 521 -5.38 -18.14 -35.24
CA LEU A 521 -5.93 -18.92 -34.12
C LEU A 521 -7.43 -19.25 -34.26
N ASP A 522 -8.06 -18.79 -35.33
CA ASP A 522 -9.45 -19.16 -35.63
C ASP A 522 -9.51 -20.66 -35.96
N ILE A 523 -10.26 -21.41 -35.15
CA ILE A 523 -10.41 -22.87 -35.27
C ILE A 523 -10.97 -23.25 -36.65
N GLU A 524 -11.89 -22.46 -37.18
CA GLU A 524 -12.48 -22.72 -38.49
C GLU A 524 -11.43 -22.57 -39.60
N TYR A 525 -10.59 -21.54 -39.49
CA TYR A 525 -9.47 -21.29 -40.40
C TYR A 525 -8.39 -22.38 -40.30
N ILE A 526 -7.99 -22.75 -39.07
CA ILE A 526 -7.00 -23.81 -38.82
C ILE A 526 -7.45 -25.15 -39.41
N ILE A 527 -8.70 -25.54 -39.17
CA ILE A 527 -9.22 -26.83 -39.65
C ILE A 527 -9.31 -26.83 -41.18
N LYS A 528 -9.77 -25.73 -41.79
CA LYS A 528 -9.81 -25.58 -43.26
C LYS A 528 -8.41 -25.66 -43.87
N GLN A 529 -7.45 -24.91 -43.32
CA GLN A 529 -6.07 -24.92 -43.80
C GLN A 529 -5.38 -26.27 -43.58
N LEU A 530 -5.55 -26.92 -42.43
CA LEU A 530 -5.00 -28.27 -42.19
C LEU A 530 -5.56 -29.29 -43.17
N HIS A 531 -6.86 -29.22 -43.47
CA HIS A 531 -7.50 -30.15 -44.39
C HIS A 531 -7.07 -29.91 -45.85
N GLU A 532 -6.98 -28.64 -46.26
CA GLU A 532 -6.47 -28.23 -47.57
C GLU A 532 -5.00 -28.63 -47.74
N LEU A 533 -4.15 -28.33 -46.76
CA LEU A 533 -2.71 -28.58 -46.79
C LEU A 533 -2.40 -30.08 -46.75
N THR A 534 -3.18 -30.89 -46.01
CA THR A 534 -3.00 -32.36 -46.00
C THR A 534 -3.40 -33.01 -47.33
N LYS A 535 -4.46 -32.51 -47.97
CA LYS A 535 -4.87 -32.97 -49.30
C LYS A 535 -3.87 -32.54 -50.37
N LEU A 536 -3.42 -31.28 -50.32
CA LEU A 536 -2.43 -30.72 -51.23
C LEU A 536 -1.08 -31.45 -51.10
N LYS A 537 -0.63 -31.71 -49.86
CA LYS A 537 0.67 -32.32 -49.58
C LYS A 537 0.79 -33.75 -50.10
N LYS A 538 -0.29 -34.53 -50.04
CA LYS A 538 -0.34 -35.93 -50.53
C LYS A 538 -0.45 -36.04 -52.06
N ILE A 539 -0.91 -34.99 -52.74
CA ILE A 539 -1.13 -34.99 -54.19
C ILE A 539 0.06 -34.39 -54.94
N LEU A 540 0.75 -33.41 -54.35
CA LEU A 540 1.75 -32.59 -55.05
C LEU A 540 3.22 -32.88 -54.73
N PHE A 541 3.55 -33.49 -53.59
CA PHE A 541 4.94 -33.64 -53.16
C PHE A 541 5.39 -35.11 -53.05
N SER A 542 6.61 -35.40 -53.50
CA SER A 542 7.33 -36.64 -53.18
C SER A 542 7.90 -36.60 -51.76
N GLU A 543 8.33 -37.74 -51.22
CA GLU A 543 8.88 -37.80 -49.85
C GLU A 543 10.08 -36.87 -49.66
N GLU A 544 10.92 -36.70 -50.69
CA GLU A 544 12.10 -35.82 -50.67
C GLU A 544 11.74 -34.33 -50.75
N GLN A 545 10.65 -33.99 -51.44
CA GLN A 545 10.14 -32.61 -51.46
C GLN A 545 9.47 -32.25 -50.12
N ILE A 546 8.87 -33.24 -49.45
CA ILE A 546 8.28 -33.09 -48.11
C ILE A 546 9.38 -32.83 -47.07
N THR A 547 10.50 -33.54 -47.12
CA THR A 547 11.63 -33.30 -46.20
C THR A 547 12.18 -31.88 -46.40
N LEU A 548 12.38 -31.44 -47.65
CA LEU A 548 12.82 -30.08 -47.97
C LEU A 548 11.85 -29.00 -47.46
N PHE A 549 10.53 -29.23 -47.63
CA PHE A 549 9.49 -28.30 -47.21
C PHE A 549 9.43 -28.10 -45.68
N ASN A 550 9.78 -29.12 -44.90
CA ASN A 550 9.80 -29.02 -43.44
C ASN A 550 10.90 -28.08 -42.90
N PHE A 551 11.90 -27.72 -43.73
CA PHE A 551 12.95 -26.75 -43.41
C PHE A 551 12.65 -25.33 -43.95
N SER A 552 11.45 -25.09 -44.48
CA SER A 552 11.01 -23.76 -44.92
C SER A 552 10.88 -22.78 -43.74
N ARG A 553 11.15 -21.50 -44.00
CA ARG A 553 11.10 -20.45 -42.98
C ARG A 553 9.68 -20.24 -42.45
N LYS A 554 9.58 -19.90 -41.17
CA LYS A 554 8.35 -19.32 -40.61
C LYS A 554 8.02 -18.01 -41.33
N PRO A 555 6.73 -17.66 -41.45
CA PRO A 555 6.33 -16.38 -42.02
C PRO A 555 6.96 -15.21 -41.25
N LYS A 556 7.59 -14.28 -41.98
CA LYS A 556 8.24 -13.09 -41.41
C LYS A 556 7.26 -11.92 -41.36
N ILE A 557 7.20 -11.24 -40.22
CA ILE A 557 6.46 -9.97 -40.09
C ILE A 557 7.48 -8.84 -40.08
N ALA A 558 7.54 -8.05 -41.16
CA ALA A 558 8.42 -6.89 -41.28
C ALA A 558 7.60 -5.59 -41.50
N LEU A 559 8.12 -4.47 -41.00
CA LEU A 559 7.68 -3.13 -41.44
C LEU A 559 8.37 -2.87 -42.79
N ILE A 560 7.58 -2.76 -43.85
CA ILE A 560 8.10 -2.58 -45.22
C ILE A 560 8.97 -1.31 -45.28
N GLN A 561 10.25 -1.49 -45.60
CA GLN A 561 11.00 -0.71 -46.57
C GLN A 561 12.24 -1.51 -47.02
N GLU A 562 12.22 -1.93 -48.29
CA GLU A 562 13.34 -2.60 -48.94
C GLU A 562 14.48 -1.60 -49.21
N GLY A 563 15.67 -1.92 -48.71
CA GLY A 563 16.89 -1.17 -48.96
C GLY A 563 18.11 -1.99 -48.56
N LYS A 564 18.82 -2.51 -49.57
CA LYS A 564 19.90 -3.49 -49.46
C LYS A 564 21.14 -3.01 -48.66
N LYS A 565 21.85 -4.03 -48.16
CA LYS A 565 23.25 -4.15 -47.71
C LYS A 565 23.51 -4.02 -46.20
N ARG A 566 23.91 -5.13 -45.57
CA ARG A 566 24.83 -5.14 -44.43
C ARG A 566 25.89 -6.22 -44.56
N ARG A 567 27.11 -5.85 -44.14
CA ARG A 567 28.31 -6.66 -44.04
C ARG A 567 28.31 -7.45 -42.73
N SER A 568 28.89 -8.65 -42.78
CA SER A 568 29.13 -9.57 -41.68
C SER A 568 30.26 -9.10 -40.76
N THR A 569 30.11 -9.29 -39.45
CA THR A 569 31.20 -9.26 -38.46
C THR A 569 31.23 -10.60 -37.74
N LYS A 570 32.37 -11.30 -37.88
CA LYS A 570 32.67 -12.56 -37.19
C LYS A 570 32.88 -12.33 -35.69
N PHE A 571 32.34 -13.24 -34.87
CA PHE A 571 32.76 -13.44 -33.48
C PHE A 571 33.17 -14.91 -33.32
N ILE A 572 34.29 -15.14 -32.65
CA ILE A 572 34.86 -16.47 -32.40
C ILE A 572 34.33 -16.96 -31.05
N VAL A 573 33.75 -18.17 -31.01
CA VAL A 573 33.45 -18.88 -29.75
C VAL A 573 33.85 -20.35 -29.90
N ASN A 574 34.79 -20.79 -29.06
CA ASN A 574 35.27 -22.16 -28.98
C ASN A 574 34.23 -23.09 -28.33
N GLY A 575 34.16 -24.32 -28.84
CA GLY A 575 33.13 -25.30 -28.50
C GLY A 575 33.53 -26.39 -27.51
N SER A 576 32.49 -27.00 -26.94
CA SER A 576 32.39 -28.44 -26.69
C SER A 576 30.95 -28.88 -27.01
N ILE A 577 30.80 -30.03 -27.67
CA ILE A 577 29.57 -30.42 -28.38
C ILE A 577 28.56 -31.13 -27.46
N SER A 578 27.31 -30.69 -27.52
CA SER A 578 26.15 -31.22 -26.75
C SER A 578 25.40 -32.31 -27.54
N PRO A 579 24.74 -33.29 -26.89
CA PRO A 579 23.94 -34.33 -27.58
C PRO A 579 22.83 -33.80 -28.50
N GLU A 580 22.32 -32.58 -28.31
CA GLU A 580 21.41 -31.93 -29.27
C GLU A 580 22.05 -31.66 -30.64
N GLU A 581 23.37 -31.49 -30.69
CA GLU A 581 24.10 -31.11 -31.91
C GLU A 581 24.31 -32.29 -32.85
N GLN A 582 24.33 -33.52 -32.34
CA GLN A 582 24.33 -34.73 -33.18
C GLN A 582 22.99 -34.93 -33.91
N GLY A 583 21.87 -34.53 -33.29
CA GLY A 583 20.55 -34.57 -33.92
C GLY A 583 20.43 -33.56 -35.07
N LEU A 584 20.92 -32.33 -34.84
CA LEU A 584 20.99 -31.27 -35.85
C LEU A 584 21.89 -31.64 -37.04
N LEU A 585 23.01 -32.32 -36.79
CA LEU A 585 23.93 -32.75 -37.85
C LEU A 585 23.30 -33.81 -38.77
N ARG A 586 22.51 -34.74 -38.20
CA ARG A 586 21.74 -35.70 -39.02
C ARG A 586 20.71 -35.01 -39.89
N GLN A 587 19.95 -34.08 -39.32
CA GLN A 587 18.96 -33.29 -40.07
C GLN A 587 19.60 -32.47 -41.18
N PHE A 588 20.80 -31.93 -40.96
CA PHE A 588 21.56 -31.20 -41.98
C PHE A 588 21.99 -32.11 -43.12
N ASN A 589 22.52 -33.31 -42.82
CA ASN A 589 22.90 -34.28 -43.84
C ASN A 589 21.69 -34.77 -44.66
N ASP A 590 20.56 -35.02 -44.00
CA ASP A 590 19.32 -35.41 -44.67
C ASP A 590 18.81 -34.28 -45.60
N LEU A 591 18.93 -33.03 -45.16
CA LEU A 591 18.60 -31.85 -45.96
C LEU A 591 19.52 -31.71 -47.19
N VAL A 592 20.84 -31.85 -47.00
CA VAL A 592 21.82 -31.80 -48.10
C VAL A 592 21.54 -32.90 -49.13
N THR A 593 21.30 -34.12 -48.66
CA THR A 593 21.01 -35.28 -49.53
C THR A 593 19.69 -35.07 -50.29
N SER A 594 18.66 -34.54 -49.62
CA SER A 594 17.37 -34.24 -50.26
C SER A 594 17.50 -33.13 -51.30
N TYR A 595 18.27 -32.07 -51.00
CA TYR A 595 18.54 -30.98 -51.93
C TYR A 595 19.34 -31.45 -53.15
N GLN A 596 20.37 -32.29 -52.94
CA GLN A 596 21.14 -32.91 -54.01
C GLN A 596 20.28 -33.79 -54.91
N LYS A 597 19.38 -34.61 -54.36
CA LYS A 597 18.46 -35.42 -55.15
C LYS A 597 17.53 -34.56 -56.00
N ILE A 598 17.03 -33.44 -55.46
CA ILE A 598 16.16 -32.51 -56.19
C ILE A 598 16.93 -31.75 -57.30
N MET A 599 18.20 -31.45 -57.08
CA MET A 599 19.09 -30.76 -58.04
C MET A 599 19.72 -31.69 -59.09
N GLY A 600 20.02 -32.93 -58.71
CA GLY A 600 20.76 -33.93 -59.49
C GLY A 600 19.89 -35.00 -60.15
N LEU A 601 18.56 -34.85 -60.14
CA LEU A 601 17.68 -35.69 -60.96
C LEU A 601 17.94 -35.39 -62.44
N ASP A 602 18.71 -36.28 -63.08
CA ASP A 602 19.08 -36.21 -64.48
C ASP A 602 17.86 -35.94 -65.37
N SER A 603 18.06 -35.03 -66.33
CA SER A 603 17.07 -34.43 -67.22
C SER A 603 16.38 -35.41 -68.18
N GLN A 604 16.51 -36.72 -67.98
CA GLN A 604 16.06 -37.74 -68.93
C GLN A 604 14.61 -38.22 -68.73
N ASN A 605 13.97 -37.99 -67.57
CA ASN A 605 12.60 -38.51 -67.31
C ASN A 605 11.63 -37.55 -66.59
N GLN A 606 11.96 -36.27 -66.41
CA GLN A 606 11.05 -35.31 -65.78
C GLN A 606 10.38 -34.38 -66.79
N THR A 607 9.11 -34.09 -66.55
CA THR A 607 8.37 -33.09 -67.33
C THR A 607 8.88 -31.69 -67.00
N GLN A 608 8.88 -30.80 -67.98
CA GLN A 608 9.37 -29.42 -67.87
C GLN A 608 8.69 -28.61 -66.73
N GLU A 609 7.49 -29.02 -66.34
CA GLU A 609 6.74 -28.44 -65.23
C GLU A 609 7.28 -28.84 -63.85
N GLN A 610 7.74 -30.09 -63.67
CA GLN A 610 8.36 -30.55 -62.42
C GLN A 610 9.68 -29.82 -62.15
N ILE A 611 10.46 -29.54 -63.20
CA ILE A 611 11.70 -28.78 -63.11
C ILE A 611 11.42 -27.34 -62.63
N ARG A 612 10.42 -26.66 -63.23
CA ARG A 612 10.00 -25.33 -62.78
C ARG A 612 9.47 -25.33 -61.34
N PHE A 613 8.80 -26.41 -60.93
CA PHE A 613 8.27 -26.55 -59.59
C PHE A 613 9.38 -26.73 -58.55
N ASN A 614 10.36 -27.61 -58.82
CA ASN A 614 11.54 -27.80 -57.98
C ASN A 614 12.34 -26.51 -57.82
N GLN A 615 12.52 -25.74 -58.89
CA GLN A 615 13.17 -24.42 -58.84
C GLN A 615 12.43 -23.44 -57.93
N ARG A 616 11.09 -23.42 -57.96
CA ARG A 616 10.29 -22.56 -57.06
C ARG A 616 10.39 -23.01 -55.61
N LEU A 617 10.40 -24.31 -55.34
CA LEU A 617 10.61 -24.88 -54.00
C LEU A 617 11.98 -24.48 -53.42
N ILE A 618 13.02 -24.54 -54.24
CA ILE A 618 14.38 -24.15 -53.86
C ILE A 618 14.44 -22.66 -53.49
N ILE A 619 13.79 -21.78 -54.26
CA ILE A 619 13.71 -20.34 -53.96
C ILE A 619 13.08 -20.07 -52.58
N LEU A 620 12.11 -20.89 -52.16
CA LEU A 620 11.41 -20.73 -50.87
C LEU A 620 12.29 -21.04 -49.64
N LEU A 621 13.41 -21.76 -49.80
CA LEU A 621 14.39 -21.99 -48.73
C LEU A 621 15.15 -20.70 -48.34
N GLY A 622 15.16 -19.71 -49.23
CA GLY A 622 15.86 -18.44 -49.04
C GLY A 622 17.33 -18.48 -49.46
N THR A 623 17.82 -17.35 -49.97
CA THR A 623 19.15 -17.22 -50.60
C THR A 623 20.33 -17.59 -49.70
N GLU A 624 20.20 -17.40 -48.39
CA GLU A 624 21.29 -17.71 -47.44
C GLU A 624 21.47 -19.22 -47.26
N LEU A 625 20.37 -19.98 -47.10
CA LEU A 625 20.45 -21.43 -46.92
C LEU A 625 20.85 -22.13 -48.23
N MET A 626 20.34 -21.65 -49.37
CA MET A 626 20.79 -22.12 -50.69
C MET A 626 22.30 -21.95 -50.86
N ASN A 627 22.85 -20.78 -50.53
CA ASN A 627 24.29 -20.54 -50.64
C ASN A 627 25.11 -21.44 -49.72
N VAL A 628 24.59 -21.83 -48.55
CA VAL A 628 25.27 -22.78 -47.64
C VAL A 628 25.22 -24.20 -48.23
N LEU A 629 24.05 -24.63 -48.73
CA LEU A 629 23.88 -25.94 -49.35
C LEU A 629 24.69 -26.08 -50.65
N GLU A 630 24.68 -25.08 -51.53
CA GLU A 630 25.45 -25.10 -52.79
C GLU A 630 26.96 -25.14 -52.56
N LYS A 631 27.45 -24.44 -51.53
CA LYS A 631 28.87 -24.50 -51.13
C LYS A 631 29.29 -25.87 -50.61
N GLU A 632 28.43 -26.52 -49.83
CA GLU A 632 28.69 -27.87 -49.33
C GLU A 632 28.71 -28.88 -50.50
N ILE A 633 27.79 -28.75 -51.46
CA ILE A 633 27.68 -29.65 -52.62
C ILE A 633 28.84 -29.48 -53.59
N THR A 634 29.22 -28.24 -53.91
CA THR A 634 30.37 -27.97 -54.78
C THR A 634 31.67 -28.49 -54.18
N GLN A 635 31.78 -28.47 -52.86
CA GLN A 635 32.92 -29.07 -52.17
C GLN A 635 32.88 -30.61 -52.18
N GLN A 636 31.71 -31.25 -52.01
CA GLN A 636 31.57 -32.71 -52.17
C GLN A 636 31.92 -33.18 -53.59
N GLN A 637 31.46 -32.46 -54.62
CA GLN A 637 31.77 -32.79 -56.02
C GLN A 637 33.26 -32.64 -56.34
N HIS A 638 33.93 -31.63 -55.79
CA HIS A 638 35.37 -31.42 -55.96
C HIS A 638 36.20 -32.52 -55.27
N LEU A 639 35.66 -33.13 -54.20
CA LEU A 639 36.26 -34.25 -53.50
C LEU A 639 36.06 -35.57 -54.25
N ASP A 640 34.89 -35.76 -54.85
CA ASP A 640 34.62 -36.93 -55.68
C ASP A 640 35.46 -36.91 -56.98
N SER A 641 35.75 -35.73 -57.54
CA SER A 641 36.67 -35.60 -58.68
C SER A 641 38.13 -35.82 -58.31
N GLU A 642 38.60 -35.28 -57.17
CA GLU A 642 39.96 -35.53 -56.68
C GLU A 642 40.17 -37.01 -56.31
N ASN A 643 39.17 -37.66 -55.71
CA ASN A 643 39.25 -39.09 -55.40
C ASN A 643 39.24 -39.97 -56.66
N ASN A 644 38.49 -39.60 -57.71
CA ASN A 644 38.51 -40.31 -58.99
C ASN A 644 39.82 -40.09 -59.77
N GLU A 645 40.50 -38.95 -59.61
CA GLU A 645 41.86 -38.76 -60.14
C GLU A 645 42.90 -39.58 -59.37
N ILE A 646 42.76 -39.72 -58.05
CA ILE A 646 43.64 -40.56 -57.23
C ILE A 646 43.44 -42.05 -57.55
N ILE A 647 42.20 -42.51 -57.78
CA ILE A 647 41.93 -43.89 -58.21
C ILE A 647 42.52 -44.16 -59.60
N LYS A 648 42.50 -43.18 -60.51
CA LYS A 648 43.16 -43.28 -61.83
C LYS A 648 44.69 -43.23 -61.73
N GLU A 649 45.25 -42.50 -60.77
CA GLU A 649 46.70 -42.53 -60.50
C GLU A 649 47.13 -43.85 -59.83
N GLU A 650 46.31 -44.45 -58.96
CA GLU A 650 46.57 -45.78 -58.38
C GLU A 650 46.42 -46.92 -59.39
N GLU A 651 45.44 -46.85 -60.31
CA GLU A 651 45.32 -47.81 -61.42
C GLU A 651 46.51 -47.73 -62.40
N ASN A 652 47.06 -46.54 -62.64
CA ASN A 652 48.25 -46.34 -63.47
C ASN A 652 49.57 -46.71 -62.77
N LEU A 653 49.60 -46.74 -61.43
CA LEU A 653 50.74 -47.20 -60.63
C LEU A 653 50.79 -48.73 -60.46
N ILE A 654 49.67 -49.43 -60.68
CA ILE A 654 49.59 -50.90 -60.63
C ILE A 654 49.87 -51.54 -62.01
N SER A 655 49.75 -50.79 -63.12
CA SER A 655 49.99 -51.32 -64.48
C SER A 655 51.42 -51.14 -65.03
N GLY A 656 52.39 -50.69 -64.22
CA GLY A 656 53.74 -50.29 -64.68
C GLY A 656 54.91 -51.17 -64.23
N GLY A 657 54.67 -52.34 -63.65
CA GLY A 657 55.70 -53.18 -63.04
C GLY A 657 55.70 -54.64 -63.52
N GLU A 658 55.95 -54.87 -64.81
CA GLU A 658 56.28 -56.20 -65.33
C GLU A 658 57.29 -56.13 -66.49
N ILE A 659 58.41 -56.84 -66.30
CA ILE A 659 59.35 -57.39 -67.30
C ILE A 659 60.44 -56.45 -67.86
N GLU A 660 61.66 -56.60 -67.34
CA GLU A 660 62.83 -56.79 -68.21
C GLU A 660 63.89 -57.70 -67.54
N SER A 661 64.20 -58.80 -68.21
CA SER A 661 65.21 -59.80 -67.87
C SER A 661 66.15 -59.96 -69.07
N LYS A 662 67.47 -59.87 -68.84
CA LYS A 662 68.67 -60.39 -69.57
C LYS A 662 69.81 -59.40 -69.25
N GLU A 663 70.97 -59.79 -68.74
CA GLU A 663 71.83 -60.98 -68.96
C GLU A 663 72.58 -61.35 -67.67
#